data_AF-A0A1M7YT57-F1
#
_entry.id   AF-A0A1M7YT57-F1
#
_cell.length_a   1.000
_cell.length_b   1.000
_cell.length_c   1.000
_cell.angle_alpha   90.00
_cell.angle_beta   90.00
_cell.angle_gamma   90.00
#
_symmetry.space_group_name_H-M   'P 1'
#
loop_
_entity.id
_entity.type
_entity.pdbx_description
1 polymer ?
#
loop_
_entity_poly.entity_id
_entity_poly.type
_entity_poly.pdbx_seq_one_letter_code
_entity_poly.pdbx_strand_id
1 'polypeptide(L)'
;MNKHLARGLSASALFCIYSATAVPLYDVTVATDGSGDFRSVQEAIQHAPDNQQPYVIYIRNGIYQEKLEVKRPNIHLIGENRDKTVITATTANGTFNKKKGKKFGTTGSRTVNIDATDFSARSLTIENGFDYPANQAKAKDDPTRIKHTQAVALLISRKADRIQFKDVNLKSYQDTFYTKAGRTYVDDSRIMGTVDFIFGHGTALFEDSDIVARYRGDVKPGSPLGYITAPSTNIKKQFGLVFKDCRLSKEAKVPPHSYGLGRPWHPTTRFSDGRYADPDAVGHSVFINCQMDNHIYGWDKMSGKDINKNKIWFYPEDSRFWEFHNTGPGANARDPKRPQLSAEQLIHYTNQEILSGWQPDITLGAKSTIQGQVIHTGMHFPAEITIKDSIGKTFVIKTNKQGHYHTGITGMTPPLLVSADDHSGASCLKSNQYRSVCSSAIVADVNNNGVTTANINPFSDLVVSSLAANEGIKGPQLLLEKKKLPALSHQAWLEANQHFTDAFRNVVKQHGLDPKENWNPVSYPKAYEPVMREIASQVIHNRGYNTKTGLASKTYLTDLEFRPIINLSKIPDYILKGNQLAETQEIVKEAKKRIFIVGDSTASNYEPDVFPRMGWGQAFDQLVSDHKEIQVVNAARSGRSSRDYINGRWLSQLEPLVKPGDYLFIQFSHNDEKCNGAKKKRGPIDVANLCTYPNDKQGNPQYPKAHKEMSLQYSLERYLGFAQYHKMHPVMLTSVPRAKTVKNKPGVPIRPTQHTTKQNKLHGYQFFGSYTQTVKDTAAKHHIPLLDMQSRVRDMANQTKGDEWKHLWLAVDPEEYPFYKTRSSGTLKKPDTTHFQEKGARKIAKLVVKEIKHTDALNQLSAYLN
;
A
#
# COMPACT_ATOMS: atom_id res chain seq x y z
N MET A 1 -38.00 -8.42 67.07
CA MET A 1 -37.84 -9.89 66.89
C MET A 1 -36.75 -10.15 65.86
N ASN A 2 -36.00 -11.23 66.08
CA ASN A 2 -34.67 -11.55 65.52
C ASN A 2 -34.56 -11.78 64.00
N LYS A 3 -33.38 -11.38 63.48
CA LYS A 3 -32.46 -12.02 62.49
C LYS A 3 -33.03 -12.66 61.20
N HIS A 4 -32.54 -12.22 60.03
CA HIS A 4 -31.51 -12.93 59.22
C HIS A 4 -31.37 -12.42 57.76
N LEU A 5 -30.12 -12.43 57.26
CA LEU A 5 -29.64 -12.48 55.85
C LEU A 5 -29.93 -11.27 54.92
N ALA A 6 -29.06 -10.80 54.02
CA ALA A 6 -27.73 -11.21 53.57
C ALA A 6 -26.99 -9.98 52.97
N ARG A 7 -25.68 -9.89 53.21
CA ARG A 7 -24.77 -8.99 52.48
C ARG A 7 -24.46 -9.61 51.10
N GLY A 8 -24.91 -8.99 50.03
CA GLY A 8 -24.46 -9.28 48.67
C GLY A 8 -23.38 -8.27 48.26
N LEU A 9 -22.13 -8.74 48.10
CA LEU A 9 -21.09 -8.02 47.37
C LEU A 9 -21.42 -8.08 45.87
N SER A 10 -21.74 -6.95 45.25
CA SER A 10 -21.68 -6.80 43.80
C SER A 10 -20.25 -6.45 43.39
N ALA A 11 -19.44 -7.47 43.11
CA ALA A 11 -18.18 -7.28 42.40
C ALA A 11 -18.48 -7.10 40.91
N SER A 12 -18.59 -5.85 40.46
CA SER A 12 -18.58 -5.50 39.05
C SER A 12 -17.17 -5.78 38.50
N ALA A 13 -16.95 -6.97 37.95
CA ALA A 13 -15.77 -7.25 37.15
C ALA A 13 -15.88 -6.47 35.83
N LEU A 14 -15.27 -5.28 35.78
CA LEU A 14 -14.93 -4.64 34.52
C LEU A 14 -13.95 -5.56 33.77
N PHE A 15 -14.47 -6.41 32.89
CA PHE A 15 -13.66 -7.03 31.85
C PHE A 15 -13.29 -5.93 30.85
N CYS A 16 -12.16 -5.25 31.06
CA CYS A 16 -11.46 -4.57 29.97
C CYS A 16 -10.97 -5.66 29.01
N ILE A 17 -11.79 -5.97 28.00
CA ILE A 17 -11.34 -6.73 26.83
C ILE A 17 -10.38 -5.81 26.08
N TYR A 18 -9.09 -5.90 26.39
CA TYR A 18 -8.05 -5.39 25.49
C TYR A 18 -8.12 -6.21 24.21
N SER A 19 -8.84 -5.69 23.21
CA SER A 19 -8.70 -6.17 21.83
C SER A 19 -7.28 -5.80 21.41
N ALA A 20 -6.38 -6.78 21.32
CA ALA A 20 -5.04 -6.56 20.82
C ALA A 20 -5.15 -6.16 19.33
N THR A 21 -4.95 -4.89 19.04
CA THR A 21 -4.87 -4.36 17.69
C THR A 21 -3.50 -4.70 17.13
N ALA A 22 -3.46 -5.47 16.04
CA ALA A 22 -2.20 -5.78 15.37
C ALA A 22 -1.64 -4.52 14.71
N VAL A 23 -0.44 -4.10 15.13
CA VAL A 23 0.15 -2.80 14.74
C VAL A 23 0.83 -2.92 13.36
N PRO A 24 0.39 -2.17 12.33
CA PRO A 24 0.90 -2.44 10.99
C PRO A 24 1.58 -1.28 10.25
N LEU A 25 1.34 -0.04 10.67
CA LEU A 25 1.90 1.16 10.05
C LEU A 25 3.20 1.55 10.75
N TYR A 26 4.14 2.17 10.03
CA TYR A 26 5.43 2.53 10.61
C TYR A 26 5.45 3.95 11.16
N ASP A 27 6.18 4.17 12.26
CA ASP A 27 6.40 5.50 12.84
C ASP A 27 7.63 6.16 12.21
N VAL A 28 8.71 5.41 12.01
CA VAL A 28 9.96 5.91 11.42
C VAL A 28 10.56 4.94 10.41
N THR A 29 11.38 5.48 9.51
CA THR A 29 12.10 4.74 8.47
C THR A 29 13.61 4.75 8.68
N VAL A 30 14.25 3.65 8.31
CA VAL A 30 15.71 3.51 8.32
C VAL A 30 16.17 3.16 6.91
N ALA A 31 17.16 3.88 6.40
CA ALA A 31 17.81 3.57 5.12
C ALA A 31 19.30 3.95 5.16
N THR A 32 20.16 3.03 4.75
CA THR A 32 21.63 3.25 4.75
C THR A 32 22.07 4.36 3.77
N ASP A 33 21.29 4.63 2.73
CA ASP A 33 21.56 5.68 1.72
C ASP A 33 21.11 7.09 2.17
N GLY A 34 20.51 7.21 3.36
CA GLY A 34 20.00 8.47 3.89
C GLY A 34 18.65 8.91 3.33
N SER A 35 17.94 8.03 2.61
CA SER A 35 16.56 8.28 2.16
C SER A 35 15.50 8.08 3.25
N GLY A 36 15.86 7.51 4.40
CA GLY A 36 15.00 7.35 5.57
C GLY A 36 15.31 8.36 6.69
N ASP A 37 14.49 8.36 7.73
CA ASP A 37 14.61 9.25 8.89
C ASP A 37 15.92 9.01 9.67
N PHE A 38 16.39 7.75 9.67
CA PHE A 38 17.66 7.34 10.29
C PHE A 38 18.51 6.51 9.31
N ARG A 39 19.82 6.45 9.58
CA ARG A 39 20.76 5.55 8.88
C ARG A 39 21.07 4.28 9.65
N SER A 40 20.78 4.26 10.96
CA SER A 40 20.98 3.13 11.86
C SER A 40 19.65 2.69 12.49
N VAL A 41 19.46 1.38 12.64
CA VAL A 41 18.29 0.82 13.34
C VAL A 41 18.42 1.09 14.84
N GLN A 42 19.64 1.04 15.38
CA GLN A 42 19.88 1.35 16.79
C GLN A 42 19.53 2.82 17.14
N GLU A 43 19.84 3.77 16.25
CA GLU A 43 19.45 5.17 16.42
C GLU A 43 17.93 5.32 16.41
N ALA A 44 17.23 4.67 15.48
CA ALA A 44 15.78 4.69 15.43
C ALA A 44 15.14 4.11 16.71
N ILE A 45 15.69 3.02 17.26
CA ILE A 45 15.26 2.44 18.55
C ILE A 45 15.46 3.44 19.70
N GLN A 46 16.57 4.18 19.71
CA GLN A 46 16.88 5.16 20.75
C GLN A 46 16.03 6.43 20.65
N HIS A 47 15.53 6.75 19.46
CA HIS A 47 14.63 7.88 19.24
C HIS A 47 13.20 7.62 19.73
N ALA A 48 12.81 6.36 19.93
CA ALA A 48 11.47 6.00 20.37
C ALA A 48 11.12 6.71 21.69
N PRO A 49 9.93 7.33 21.81
CA PRO A 49 9.49 7.98 23.04
C PRO A 49 9.49 6.99 24.22
N ASP A 50 9.91 7.44 25.40
CA ASP A 50 9.95 6.60 26.61
C ASP A 50 8.54 6.37 27.20
N ASN A 51 7.76 5.55 26.50
CA ASN A 51 6.41 5.12 26.87
C ASN A 51 6.17 3.67 26.40
N GLN A 52 5.01 3.12 26.74
CA GLN A 52 4.64 1.75 26.37
C GLN A 52 3.87 1.66 25.05
N GLN A 53 3.71 2.75 24.30
CA GLN A 53 3.00 2.68 23.02
C GLN A 53 3.84 1.89 21.99
N PRO A 54 3.20 1.16 21.07
CA PRO A 54 3.87 0.57 19.92
C PRO A 54 4.75 1.58 19.21
N TYR A 55 5.96 1.16 18.84
CA TYR A 55 6.87 1.95 18.02
C TYR A 55 7.44 1.07 16.91
N VAL A 56 7.02 1.37 15.69
CA VAL A 56 7.24 0.56 14.51
C VAL A 56 8.30 1.21 13.61
N ILE A 57 9.37 0.47 13.36
CA ILE A 57 10.53 0.90 12.59
C ILE A 57 10.53 0.13 11.26
N TYR A 58 10.36 0.85 10.15
CA TYR A 58 10.49 0.28 8.82
C TYR A 58 11.93 0.39 8.31
N ILE A 59 12.50 -0.73 7.89
CA ILE A 59 13.92 -0.84 7.52
C ILE A 59 13.99 -1.16 6.03
N ARG A 60 14.48 -0.20 5.24
CA ARG A 60 14.69 -0.37 3.80
C ARG A 60 15.75 -1.44 3.54
N ASN A 61 15.76 -1.99 2.33
CA ASN A 61 16.80 -2.93 1.88
C ASN A 61 18.21 -2.35 2.12
N GLY A 62 19.11 -3.17 2.65
CA GLY A 62 20.46 -2.75 3.02
C GLY A 62 21.12 -3.72 3.98
N ILE A 63 22.45 -3.61 4.10
CA ILE A 63 23.24 -4.32 5.11
C ILE A 63 23.60 -3.32 6.21
N TYR A 64 23.03 -3.53 7.39
CA TYR A 64 23.20 -2.70 8.58
C TYR A 64 24.25 -3.36 9.49
N GLN A 65 25.47 -2.82 9.44
CA GLN A 65 26.63 -3.32 10.18
C GLN A 65 26.64 -2.77 11.62
N GLU A 66 25.79 -3.30 12.48
CA GLU A 66 25.57 -2.80 13.83
C GLU A 66 25.12 -3.86 14.82
N LYS A 67 25.30 -3.57 16.11
CA LYS A 67 24.73 -4.36 17.20
C LYS A 67 23.51 -3.64 17.77
N LEU A 68 22.43 -4.38 18.01
CA LEU A 68 21.21 -3.84 18.59
C LEU A 68 21.04 -4.22 20.05
N GLU A 69 20.63 -3.25 20.86
CA GLU A 69 20.23 -3.39 22.26
C GLU A 69 18.79 -2.86 22.41
N VAL A 70 17.82 -3.75 22.38
CA VAL A 70 16.40 -3.43 22.54
C VAL A 70 16.03 -3.55 24.02
N LYS A 71 15.80 -2.41 24.67
CA LYS A 71 15.40 -2.33 26.10
C LYS A 71 14.02 -1.72 26.32
N ARG A 72 13.48 -1.05 25.31
CA ARG A 72 12.13 -0.48 25.32
C ARG A 72 11.12 -1.56 24.92
N PRO A 73 10.03 -1.75 25.68
CA PRO A 73 8.92 -2.62 25.26
C PRO A 73 8.26 -2.14 23.96
N ASN A 74 7.46 -3.01 23.34
CA ASN A 74 6.63 -2.66 22.17
C ASN A 74 7.42 -2.02 21.01
N ILE A 75 8.63 -2.55 20.73
CA ILE A 75 9.41 -2.22 19.54
C ILE A 75 9.09 -3.23 18.44
N HIS A 76 8.75 -2.75 17.25
CA HIS A 76 8.42 -3.59 16.11
C HIS A 76 9.34 -3.25 14.94
N LEU A 77 10.07 -4.24 14.42
CA LEU A 77 10.95 -4.07 13.25
C LEU A 77 10.30 -4.70 12.02
N ILE A 78 10.19 -3.93 10.94
CA ILE A 78 9.66 -4.40 9.66
C ILE A 78 10.73 -4.18 8.59
N GLY A 79 11.31 -5.25 8.05
CA GLY A 79 12.17 -5.13 6.89
C GLY A 79 11.37 -5.06 5.58
N GLU A 80 11.92 -4.35 4.60
CA GLU A 80 11.38 -4.29 3.23
C GLU A 80 11.41 -5.66 2.55
N ASN A 81 12.40 -6.48 2.88
CA ASN A 81 12.58 -7.81 2.32
C ASN A 81 13.46 -8.67 3.23
N ARG A 82 13.00 -9.90 3.51
CA ARG A 82 13.70 -10.86 4.39
C ARG A 82 15.17 -11.02 4.03
N ASP A 83 15.49 -11.24 2.76
CA ASP A 83 16.84 -11.62 2.34
C ASP A 83 17.74 -10.41 2.04
N LYS A 84 17.16 -9.21 1.87
CA LYS A 84 17.91 -7.99 1.50
C LYS A 84 18.00 -6.96 2.62
N THR A 85 17.21 -7.10 3.68
CA THR A 85 17.27 -6.25 4.88
C THR A 85 18.03 -7.01 5.94
N VAL A 86 19.33 -6.76 6.07
CA VAL A 86 20.24 -7.58 6.88
C VAL A 86 20.82 -6.76 8.03
N ILE A 87 20.52 -7.13 9.26
CA ILE A 87 21.19 -6.61 10.47
C ILE A 87 22.30 -7.58 10.83
N THR A 88 23.55 -7.12 10.82
CA THR A 88 24.70 -7.99 11.03
C THR A 88 25.81 -7.33 11.84
N ALA A 89 26.52 -8.15 12.61
CA ALA A 89 27.76 -7.78 13.27
C ALA A 89 28.66 -9.01 13.35
N THR A 90 29.98 -8.80 13.33
CA THR A 90 30.96 -9.88 13.39
C THR A 90 31.54 -9.97 14.77
N THR A 91 31.12 -10.96 15.57
CA THR A 91 31.70 -11.18 16.91
C THR A 91 31.53 -12.65 17.32
N ALA A 92 32.62 -13.31 17.73
CA ALA A 92 32.59 -14.59 18.43
C ALA A 92 32.90 -14.39 19.93
N ASN A 93 32.62 -15.35 20.84
CA ASN A 93 33.04 -15.21 22.27
C ASN A 93 34.52 -14.90 22.39
N GLY A 94 35.35 -15.64 21.64
CA GLY A 94 36.78 -15.49 21.73
C GLY A 94 37.31 -14.18 21.15
N THR A 95 36.48 -13.40 20.45
CA THR A 95 36.85 -12.06 19.99
C THR A 95 37.20 -11.19 21.21
N PHE A 96 38.37 -10.53 21.17
CA PHE A 96 38.83 -9.68 22.25
C PHE A 96 38.12 -8.31 22.19
N ASN A 97 37.44 -7.93 23.26
CA ASN A 97 36.87 -6.59 23.40
C ASN A 97 37.92 -5.66 24.00
N LYS A 98 38.59 -4.88 23.13
CA LYS A 98 39.61 -3.91 23.53
C LYS A 98 39.10 -2.90 24.58
N LYS A 99 37.84 -2.46 24.47
CA LYS A 99 37.23 -1.49 25.41
C LYS A 99 37.03 -2.06 26.82
N LYS A 100 36.81 -3.37 26.95
CA LYS A 100 36.54 -4.03 28.25
C LYS A 100 37.73 -4.84 28.78
N GLY A 101 38.86 -4.88 28.06
CA GLY A 101 40.05 -5.65 28.43
C GLY A 101 39.82 -7.17 28.53
N LYS A 102 38.75 -7.70 27.91
CA LYS A 102 38.39 -9.13 28.00
C LYS A 102 37.69 -9.63 26.74
N LYS A 103 37.62 -10.95 26.58
CA LYS A 103 36.83 -11.60 25.53
C LYS A 103 35.34 -11.24 25.64
N PHE A 104 34.64 -11.15 24.51
CA PHE A 104 33.20 -10.84 24.50
C PHE A 104 32.37 -11.87 25.27
N GLY A 105 32.76 -13.15 25.23
CA GLY A 105 31.92 -14.22 25.76
C GLY A 105 30.72 -14.51 24.86
N THR A 106 30.05 -15.65 25.05
CA THR A 106 28.89 -16.04 24.21
C THR A 106 27.77 -15.02 24.30
N THR A 107 27.47 -14.52 25.50
CA THR A 107 26.49 -13.44 25.66
C THR A 107 26.97 -12.12 25.08
N GLY A 108 28.27 -11.83 24.95
CA GLY A 108 28.71 -10.59 24.30
C GLY A 108 28.79 -10.69 22.77
N SER A 109 28.72 -11.90 22.22
CA SER A 109 28.88 -12.14 20.79
C SER A 109 27.63 -11.78 19.98
N ARG A 110 26.45 -11.67 20.61
CA ARG A 110 25.19 -11.32 19.90
C ARG A 110 25.30 -10.11 18.99
N THR A 111 24.67 -10.22 17.83
CA THR A 111 24.31 -9.10 16.96
C THR A 111 23.14 -8.33 17.56
N VAL A 112 22.03 -9.02 17.86
CA VAL A 112 20.83 -8.41 18.43
C VAL A 112 20.58 -8.95 19.83
N ASN A 113 20.38 -8.04 20.79
CA ASN A 113 19.94 -8.34 22.14
C ASN A 113 18.55 -7.76 22.38
N ILE A 114 17.60 -8.61 22.77
CA ILE A 114 16.26 -8.20 23.19
C ILE A 114 16.15 -8.40 24.69
N ASP A 115 16.02 -7.32 25.44
CA ASP A 115 15.88 -7.29 26.89
C ASP A 115 14.65 -6.45 27.29
N ALA A 116 13.53 -6.69 26.61
CA ALA A 116 12.25 -5.99 26.78
C ALA A 116 11.07 -6.90 26.39
N THR A 117 9.84 -6.56 26.81
CA THR A 117 8.63 -7.31 26.43
C THR A 117 8.05 -6.84 25.11
N ASP A 118 7.23 -7.68 24.48
CA ASP A 118 6.37 -7.31 23.35
C ASP A 118 7.13 -6.83 22.10
N PHE A 119 8.35 -7.33 21.90
CA PHE A 119 9.11 -7.07 20.67
C PHE A 119 8.59 -7.93 19.52
N SER A 120 8.53 -7.36 18.31
CA SER A 120 8.36 -8.16 17.10
C SER A 120 9.35 -7.78 15.99
N ALA A 121 9.70 -8.75 15.15
CA ALA A 121 10.43 -8.50 13.91
C ALA A 121 9.85 -9.30 12.75
N ARG A 122 9.76 -8.68 11.56
CA ARG A 122 9.34 -9.37 10.34
C ARG A 122 10.11 -8.98 9.10
N SER A 123 10.16 -9.91 8.14
CA SER A 123 10.72 -9.68 6.80
C SER A 123 12.13 -9.09 6.81
N LEU A 124 13.01 -9.60 7.69
CA LEU A 124 14.43 -9.19 7.77
C LEU A 124 15.34 -10.39 8.12
N THR A 125 16.64 -10.19 7.95
CA THR A 125 17.68 -11.13 8.38
C THR A 125 18.45 -10.57 9.57
N ILE A 126 18.64 -11.39 10.61
CA ILE A 126 19.59 -11.14 11.69
C ILE A 126 20.73 -12.14 11.54
N GLU A 127 21.95 -11.64 11.38
CA GLU A 127 23.14 -12.44 11.14
C GLU A 127 24.23 -12.12 12.17
N ASN A 128 24.99 -13.14 12.57
CA ASN A 128 26.35 -12.91 13.07
C ASN A 128 27.35 -13.25 11.97
N GLY A 129 28.07 -12.23 11.49
CA GLY A 129 28.99 -12.30 10.36
C GLY A 129 30.32 -12.99 10.66
N PHE A 130 30.45 -13.67 11.81
CA PHE A 130 31.65 -14.45 12.12
C PHE A 130 31.86 -15.60 11.10
N ASP A 131 32.94 -15.50 10.33
CA ASP A 131 33.33 -16.51 9.35
C ASP A 131 33.96 -17.73 10.02
N TYR A 132 33.08 -18.62 10.48
CA TYR A 132 33.47 -19.84 11.14
C TYR A 132 34.32 -20.76 10.24
N PRO A 133 33.94 -21.09 8.99
CA PRO A 133 34.77 -21.94 8.12
C PRO A 133 36.16 -21.37 7.88
N ALA A 134 36.28 -20.06 7.60
CA ALA A 134 37.59 -19.45 7.41
C ALA A 134 38.42 -19.50 8.70
N ASN A 135 37.80 -19.27 9.86
CA ASN A 135 38.50 -19.41 11.14
C ASN A 135 39.00 -20.85 11.40
N GLN A 136 38.21 -21.86 11.03
CA GLN A 136 38.61 -23.26 11.22
C GLN A 136 39.71 -23.71 10.25
N ALA A 137 39.76 -23.12 9.05
CA ALA A 137 40.78 -23.39 8.04
C ALA A 137 42.17 -22.84 8.41
N LYS A 138 42.25 -21.86 9.33
CA LYS A 138 43.53 -21.32 9.83
C LYS A 138 44.36 -22.41 10.50
N ALA A 139 45.69 -22.28 10.44
CA ALA A 139 46.62 -23.14 11.17
C ALA A 139 46.31 -23.12 12.69
N LYS A 140 46.61 -24.21 13.41
CA LYS A 140 46.24 -24.35 14.84
C LYS A 140 46.96 -23.35 15.74
N ASP A 141 48.14 -22.94 15.33
CA ASP A 141 49.06 -22.00 15.95
C ASP A 141 48.94 -20.56 15.42
N ASP A 142 48.08 -20.32 14.41
CA ASP A 142 47.78 -18.96 13.94
C ASP A 142 47.23 -18.11 15.11
N PRO A 143 47.89 -17.00 15.48
CA PRO A 143 47.49 -16.19 16.63
C PRO A 143 46.13 -15.51 16.44
N THR A 144 45.63 -15.43 15.21
CA THR A 144 44.31 -14.88 14.86
C THR A 144 43.21 -15.95 14.82
N ARG A 145 43.54 -17.24 15.04
CA ARG A 145 42.55 -18.32 15.13
C ARG A 145 41.81 -18.24 16.46
N ILE A 146 40.50 -18.03 16.38
CA ILE A 146 39.62 -17.98 17.53
C ILE A 146 39.29 -19.42 17.97
N LYS A 147 39.62 -19.78 19.21
CA LYS A 147 39.30 -21.10 19.81
C LYS A 147 37.85 -21.23 20.28
N HIS A 148 37.27 -20.15 20.83
CA HIS A 148 35.86 -20.12 21.24
C HIS A 148 35.04 -19.47 20.13
N THR A 149 34.37 -20.31 19.33
CA THR A 149 33.84 -19.96 17.99
C THR A 149 32.33 -19.78 17.85
N GLN A 150 31.51 -20.15 18.83
CA GLN A 150 30.16 -19.57 19.00
C GLN A 150 30.06 -18.06 18.67
N ALA A 151 28.96 -17.69 18.05
CA ALA A 151 28.73 -16.38 17.48
C ALA A 151 27.21 -16.15 17.39
N VAL A 152 26.64 -15.58 18.45
CA VAL A 152 25.19 -15.45 18.58
C VAL A 152 24.68 -14.42 17.56
N ALA A 153 23.65 -14.76 16.79
CA ALA A 153 22.94 -13.78 15.97
C ALA A 153 21.91 -13.03 16.83
N LEU A 154 21.09 -13.79 17.56
CA LEU A 154 19.99 -13.26 18.35
C LEU A 154 20.02 -13.79 19.78
N LEU A 155 19.91 -12.87 20.75
CA LEU A 155 19.76 -13.17 22.17
C LEU A 155 18.42 -12.64 22.70
N ILE A 156 17.59 -13.53 23.25
CA ILE A 156 16.45 -13.20 24.11
C ILE A 156 16.95 -13.18 25.55
N SER A 157 17.05 -11.98 26.13
CA SER A 157 17.63 -11.74 27.44
C SER A 157 16.58 -11.90 28.56
N ARG A 158 17.01 -11.66 29.80
CA ARG A 158 16.26 -12.00 31.02
C ARG A 158 14.94 -11.25 31.16
N LYS A 159 14.85 -10.02 30.67
CA LYS A 159 13.62 -9.20 30.75
C LYS A 159 12.68 -9.42 29.58
N ALA A 160 13.06 -10.24 28.61
CA ALA A 160 12.25 -10.47 27.44
C ALA A 160 11.11 -11.44 27.72
N ASP A 161 9.93 -11.14 27.17
CA ASP A 161 8.74 -11.99 27.15
C ASP A 161 7.81 -11.51 26.02
N ARG A 162 7.02 -12.41 25.45
CA ARG A 162 6.11 -12.14 24.32
C ARG A 162 6.83 -11.61 23.09
N ILE A 163 7.90 -12.31 22.69
CA ILE A 163 8.76 -11.93 21.55
C ILE A 163 8.30 -12.65 20.29
N GLN A 164 8.13 -11.94 19.17
CA GLN A 164 7.56 -12.49 17.93
C GLN A 164 8.51 -12.32 16.74
N PHE A 165 8.62 -13.36 15.90
CA PHE A 165 9.36 -13.31 14.64
C PHE A 165 8.52 -13.93 13.52
N LYS A 166 8.39 -13.26 12.37
CA LYS A 166 7.71 -13.81 11.18
C LYS A 166 8.46 -13.49 9.90
N ASP A 167 8.66 -14.44 8.98
CA ASP A 167 9.42 -14.21 7.75
C ASP A 167 10.83 -13.66 8.05
N VAL A 168 11.51 -14.24 9.05
CA VAL A 168 12.85 -13.81 9.49
C VAL A 168 13.90 -14.88 9.20
N ASN A 169 15.08 -14.46 8.74
CA ASN A 169 16.25 -15.33 8.74
C ASN A 169 17.11 -15.07 9.99
N LEU A 170 17.44 -16.11 10.75
CA LEU A 170 18.47 -16.09 11.79
C LEU A 170 19.68 -16.89 11.30
N LYS A 171 20.82 -16.22 11.11
CA LYS A 171 21.99 -16.81 10.46
C LYS A 171 23.24 -16.72 11.32
N SER A 172 23.83 -17.87 11.63
CA SER A 172 25.23 -17.97 12.05
C SER A 172 25.75 -19.39 11.80
N TYR A 173 26.71 -19.84 12.58
CA TYR A 173 27.20 -21.21 12.66
C TYR A 173 26.93 -21.77 14.06
N GLN A 174 27.83 -21.55 15.00
CA GLN A 174 27.67 -22.07 16.36
C GLN A 174 26.91 -21.06 17.23
N ASP A 175 25.91 -21.54 18.00
CA ASP A 175 25.09 -20.77 18.94
C ASP A 175 24.27 -19.63 18.28
N THR A 176 23.65 -19.86 17.11
CA THR A 176 22.92 -18.82 16.35
C THR A 176 21.84 -18.09 17.17
N PHE A 177 20.97 -18.83 17.89
CA PHE A 177 19.82 -18.30 18.60
C PHE A 177 19.81 -18.70 20.08
N TYR A 178 19.98 -17.71 20.96
CA TYR A 178 20.05 -17.91 22.40
C TYR A 178 18.78 -17.40 23.11
N THR A 179 18.01 -18.30 23.72
CA THR A 179 16.79 -17.98 24.49
C THR A 179 17.04 -18.07 26.00
N LYS A 180 17.33 -16.96 26.71
CA LYS A 180 17.58 -17.02 28.17
C LYS A 180 16.32 -17.00 29.04
N ALA A 181 15.25 -16.37 28.57
CA ALA A 181 14.02 -16.21 29.35
C ALA A 181 12.83 -15.93 28.43
N GLY A 182 11.66 -15.81 29.06
CA GLY A 182 10.42 -15.41 28.38
C GLY A 182 9.84 -16.45 27.45
N ARG A 183 8.73 -16.04 26.84
CA ARG A 183 8.08 -16.72 25.72
C ARG A 183 8.49 -16.07 24.40
N THR A 184 8.84 -16.89 23.42
CA THR A 184 9.14 -16.45 22.05
C THR A 184 8.31 -17.28 21.06
N TYR A 185 7.76 -16.62 20.06
CA TYR A 185 7.04 -17.21 18.95
C TYR A 185 7.76 -16.92 17.63
N VAL A 186 8.03 -17.95 16.84
CA VAL A 186 8.76 -17.88 15.56
C VAL A 186 7.93 -18.58 14.50
N ASP A 187 7.52 -17.83 13.48
CA ASP A 187 6.57 -18.26 12.45
C ASP A 187 7.17 -18.04 11.05
N ASP A 188 6.95 -18.96 10.10
CA ASP A 188 7.37 -18.84 8.69
C ASP A 188 8.81 -18.29 8.53
N SER A 189 9.75 -18.82 9.33
CA SER A 189 11.10 -18.26 9.46
C SER A 189 12.16 -19.29 9.13
N ARG A 190 13.40 -18.84 8.98
CA ARG A 190 14.55 -19.70 8.67
C ARG A 190 15.65 -19.53 9.72
N ILE A 191 16.05 -20.60 10.37
CA ILE A 191 17.11 -20.58 11.39
C ILE A 191 18.23 -21.50 10.95
N MET A 192 19.44 -20.95 10.81
CA MET A 192 20.57 -21.68 10.24
C MET A 192 21.76 -21.72 11.21
N GLY A 193 22.38 -22.89 11.35
CA GLY A 193 23.59 -23.04 12.15
C GLY A 193 24.19 -24.45 12.13
N THR A 194 25.12 -24.68 13.06
CA THR A 194 25.88 -25.93 13.19
C THR A 194 25.74 -26.53 14.59
N VAL A 195 26.58 -26.10 15.53
CA VAL A 195 26.60 -26.62 16.90
C VAL A 195 25.67 -25.76 17.76
N ASP A 196 24.73 -26.40 18.45
CA ASP A 196 23.84 -25.81 19.45
C ASP A 196 23.12 -24.56 18.97
N PHE A 197 22.71 -24.52 17.70
CA PHE A 197 22.35 -23.25 17.09
C PHE A 197 20.98 -22.71 17.54
N ILE A 198 20.19 -23.50 18.26
CA ILE A 198 19.03 -23.05 19.05
C ILE A 198 19.21 -23.55 20.48
N PHE A 199 19.45 -22.66 21.44
CA PHE A 199 19.84 -23.08 22.80
C PHE A 199 19.31 -22.13 23.88
N GLY A 200 19.18 -22.65 25.10
CA GLY A 200 18.84 -21.84 26.28
C GLY A 200 17.65 -22.34 27.11
N HIS A 201 17.23 -21.47 28.03
CA HIS A 201 16.26 -21.73 29.10
C HIS A 201 14.83 -21.25 28.78
N GLY A 202 14.65 -20.45 27.74
CA GLY A 202 13.38 -19.82 27.39
C GLY A 202 12.35 -20.84 26.89
N THR A 203 11.09 -20.40 26.86
CA THR A 203 10.03 -21.14 26.15
C THR A 203 9.93 -20.55 24.75
N ALA A 204 10.22 -21.35 23.73
CA ALA A 204 10.22 -20.91 22.34
C ALA A 204 9.40 -21.87 21.48
N LEU A 205 8.36 -21.34 20.83
CA LEU A 205 7.54 -22.06 19.86
C LEU A 205 7.97 -21.66 18.44
N PHE A 206 8.31 -22.65 17.64
CA PHE A 206 8.62 -22.53 16.22
C PHE A 206 7.50 -23.21 15.41
N GLU A 207 6.88 -22.48 14.50
CA GLU A 207 5.83 -22.97 13.59
C GLU A 207 6.21 -22.67 12.13
N ASP A 208 5.85 -23.60 11.24
CA ASP A 208 5.98 -23.47 9.77
C ASP A 208 7.39 -23.07 9.27
N SER A 209 8.42 -23.31 10.08
CA SER A 209 9.76 -22.76 9.91
C SER A 209 10.76 -23.78 9.33
N ASP A 210 11.78 -23.28 8.62
CA ASP A 210 12.88 -24.05 8.09
C ASP A 210 14.11 -23.97 9.02
N ILE A 211 14.49 -25.12 9.58
CA ILE A 211 15.58 -25.29 10.52
C ILE A 211 16.75 -25.95 9.78
N VAL A 212 17.77 -25.16 9.43
CA VAL A 212 18.79 -25.54 8.44
C VAL A 212 20.13 -25.86 9.07
N ALA A 213 20.50 -27.14 8.96
CA ALA A 213 21.83 -27.63 9.30
C ALA A 213 22.87 -27.20 8.25
N ARG A 214 23.97 -26.58 8.68
CA ARG A 214 25.03 -26.07 7.80
C ARG A 214 26.21 -27.01 7.66
N TYR A 215 26.95 -26.90 6.57
CA TYR A 215 28.11 -27.76 6.35
C TYR A 215 29.32 -27.36 7.22
N ARG A 216 30.10 -28.36 7.65
CA ARG A 216 31.30 -28.25 8.48
C ARG A 216 32.42 -29.08 7.88
N GLY A 217 33.23 -28.48 7.02
CA GLY A 217 34.35 -29.17 6.35
C GLY A 217 35.56 -29.43 7.25
N ASP A 218 35.60 -28.87 8.46
CA ASP A 218 36.68 -29.04 9.44
C ASP A 218 36.49 -30.27 10.35
N VAL A 219 35.39 -31.01 10.19
CA VAL A 219 35.06 -32.19 10.99
C VAL A 219 35.36 -33.44 10.17
N LYS A 220 35.95 -34.45 10.82
CA LYS A 220 36.25 -35.74 10.16
C LYS A 220 34.97 -36.46 9.75
N PRO A 221 34.95 -37.16 8.59
CA PRO A 221 33.83 -38.02 8.21
C PRO A 221 33.44 -38.99 9.33
N GLY A 222 32.14 -39.20 9.52
CA GLY A 222 31.59 -40.05 10.58
C GLY A 222 31.48 -39.40 11.96
N SER A 223 31.99 -38.18 12.16
CA SER A 223 31.75 -37.41 13.38
C SER A 223 30.54 -36.47 13.23
N PRO A 224 29.76 -36.21 14.30
CA PRO A 224 28.68 -35.23 14.25
C PRO A 224 29.18 -33.85 13.82
N LEU A 225 28.52 -33.23 12.83
CA LEU A 225 28.79 -31.87 12.38
C LEU A 225 28.17 -30.82 13.31
N GLY A 226 27.08 -31.16 14.00
CA GLY A 226 26.36 -30.23 14.84
C GLY A 226 25.14 -30.84 15.55
N TYR A 227 24.41 -29.96 16.24
CA TYR A 227 23.22 -30.28 17.01
C TYR A 227 22.22 -29.15 16.80
N ILE A 228 20.98 -29.49 16.47
CA ILE A 228 19.93 -28.49 16.24
C ILE A 228 19.67 -27.71 17.52
N THR A 229 19.43 -28.44 18.62
CA THR A 229 19.07 -27.84 19.91
C THR A 229 20.05 -28.14 21.04
N ALA A 230 20.20 -27.19 21.96
CA ALA A 230 20.86 -27.40 23.24
C ALA A 230 20.06 -26.75 24.38
N PRO A 231 18.88 -27.31 24.73
CA PRO A 231 18.02 -26.72 25.74
C PRO A 231 18.64 -26.85 27.14
N SER A 232 18.41 -25.82 27.96
CA SER A 232 18.77 -25.75 29.38
C SER A 232 17.56 -25.40 30.25
N THR A 233 16.36 -25.75 29.76
CA THR A 233 15.09 -25.51 30.44
C THR A 233 15.12 -26.08 31.86
N ASN A 234 14.77 -25.27 32.86
CA ASN A 234 14.68 -25.75 34.23
C ASN A 234 13.58 -26.82 34.34
N ILE A 235 13.80 -27.86 35.14
CA ILE A 235 12.87 -28.97 35.33
C ILE A 235 11.47 -28.52 35.78
N LYS A 236 11.36 -27.38 36.47
CA LYS A 236 10.09 -26.80 36.95
C LYS A 236 9.29 -26.09 35.86
N LYS A 237 9.88 -25.83 34.69
CA LYS A 237 9.17 -25.20 33.55
C LYS A 237 8.63 -26.29 32.64
N GLN A 238 7.33 -26.28 32.35
CA GLN A 238 6.68 -27.30 31.51
C GLN A 238 7.25 -27.33 30.08
N PHE A 239 7.45 -26.17 29.45
CA PHE A 239 7.90 -26.08 28.06
C PHE A 239 9.24 -25.34 27.90
N GLY A 240 10.09 -25.89 27.04
CA GLY A 240 11.33 -25.31 26.56
C GLY A 240 11.22 -24.98 25.07
N LEU A 241 11.94 -25.73 24.23
CA LEU A 241 11.97 -25.53 22.78
C LEU A 241 10.94 -26.44 22.10
N VAL A 242 9.94 -25.86 21.44
CA VAL A 242 8.85 -26.60 20.80
C VAL A 242 8.82 -26.28 19.31
N PHE A 243 8.88 -27.31 18.46
CA PHE A 243 8.83 -27.18 17.00
C PHE A 243 7.58 -27.90 16.49
N LYS A 244 6.74 -27.18 15.75
CA LYS A 244 5.51 -27.70 15.14
C LYS A 244 5.53 -27.41 13.64
N ASP A 245 5.19 -28.42 12.84
CA ASP A 245 5.03 -28.29 11.38
C ASP A 245 6.27 -27.69 10.68
N CYS A 246 7.45 -27.89 11.28
CA CYS A 246 8.73 -27.37 10.77
C CYS A 246 9.38 -28.32 9.77
N ARG A 247 10.31 -27.78 8.98
CA ARG A 247 11.21 -28.57 8.11
C ARG A 247 12.62 -28.53 8.70
N LEU A 248 13.18 -29.69 9.01
CA LEU A 248 14.59 -29.84 9.35
C LEU A 248 15.33 -30.19 8.06
N SER A 249 15.90 -29.16 7.42
CA SER A 249 16.61 -29.24 6.15
C SER A 249 18.12 -29.06 6.34
N LYS A 250 18.89 -29.25 5.27
CA LYS A 250 20.36 -29.17 5.32
C LYS A 250 20.95 -28.49 4.09
N GLU A 251 22.09 -27.84 4.26
CA GLU A 251 22.91 -27.40 3.14
C GLU A 251 23.41 -28.62 2.32
N ALA A 252 23.59 -28.44 1.01
CA ALA A 252 23.83 -29.53 0.07
C ALA A 252 24.99 -30.47 0.43
N LYS A 253 26.04 -29.98 1.11
CA LYS A 253 27.23 -30.78 1.47
C LYS A 253 27.08 -31.52 2.80
N VAL A 254 25.97 -31.37 3.52
CA VAL A 254 25.76 -32.02 4.82
C VAL A 254 25.48 -33.53 4.60
N PRO A 255 26.31 -34.44 5.14
CA PRO A 255 26.14 -35.87 4.96
C PRO A 255 24.94 -36.39 5.75
N PRO A 256 24.39 -37.57 5.38
CA PRO A 256 23.43 -38.29 6.20
C PRO A 256 23.98 -38.56 7.61
N HIS A 257 23.09 -38.73 8.59
CA HIS A 257 23.41 -39.11 9.98
C HIS A 257 24.55 -38.29 10.62
N SER A 258 24.49 -36.98 10.47
CA SER A 258 25.57 -36.06 10.90
C SER A 258 25.13 -34.96 11.84
N TYR A 259 23.83 -34.85 12.15
CA TYR A 259 23.26 -33.88 13.08
C TYR A 259 22.36 -34.55 14.12
N GLY A 260 22.56 -34.17 15.38
CA GLY A 260 21.64 -34.51 16.45
C GLY A 260 20.47 -33.53 16.53
N LEU A 261 19.26 -34.01 16.84
CA LEU A 261 18.09 -33.19 17.17
C LEU A 261 18.35 -32.28 18.38
N GLY A 262 19.11 -32.79 19.35
CA GLY A 262 19.57 -31.98 20.45
C GLY A 262 20.44 -32.72 21.44
N ARG A 263 21.00 -31.94 22.38
CA ARG A 263 21.79 -32.44 23.51
C ARG A 263 21.57 -31.60 24.78
N PRO A 264 21.64 -32.20 25.98
CA PRO A 264 21.19 -31.52 27.20
C PRO A 264 22.24 -30.55 27.73
N TRP A 265 21.99 -29.26 27.55
CA TRP A 265 22.89 -28.25 28.07
C TRP A 265 22.59 -27.95 29.53
N HIS A 266 23.49 -28.36 30.42
CA HIS A 266 23.52 -27.96 31.82
C HIS A 266 24.52 -26.81 32.00
N PRO A 267 24.08 -25.54 32.04
CA PRO A 267 24.98 -24.41 32.05
C PRO A 267 25.83 -24.39 33.32
N THR A 268 27.08 -23.94 33.21
CA THR A 268 27.90 -23.71 34.40
C THR A 268 27.37 -22.51 35.19
N THR A 269 26.64 -22.80 36.25
CA THR A 269 25.96 -21.85 37.13
C THR A 269 26.73 -21.69 38.44
N ARG A 270 26.63 -20.52 39.07
CA ARG A 270 27.16 -20.28 40.42
C ARG A 270 26.04 -20.50 41.43
N PHE A 271 26.28 -21.42 42.35
CA PHE A 271 25.44 -21.76 43.49
C PHE A 271 26.13 -21.31 44.78
N SER A 272 25.48 -21.50 45.93
CA SER A 272 26.06 -21.20 47.26
C SER A 272 27.26 -22.08 47.59
N ASP A 273 27.28 -23.31 47.08
CA ASP A 273 28.27 -24.35 47.32
C ASP A 273 29.33 -24.49 46.21
N GLY A 274 29.24 -23.69 45.13
CA GLY A 274 30.25 -23.74 44.09
C GLY A 274 29.84 -23.17 42.75
N ARG A 275 30.59 -23.55 41.71
CA ARG A 275 30.30 -23.18 40.31
C ARG A 275 30.45 -24.40 39.42
N TYR A 276 29.34 -24.99 38.98
CA TYR A 276 29.29 -26.26 38.27
C TYR A 276 28.08 -26.32 37.34
N ALA A 277 27.95 -27.38 36.55
CA ALA A 277 26.82 -27.59 35.65
C ALA A 277 25.52 -27.71 36.44
N ASP A 278 24.52 -26.89 36.11
CA ASP A 278 23.25 -26.80 36.81
C ASP A 278 22.45 -28.12 36.76
N PRO A 279 22.27 -28.83 37.88
CA PRO A 279 21.55 -30.11 37.87
C PRO A 279 20.06 -29.95 37.54
N ASP A 280 19.46 -28.80 37.85
CA ASP A 280 18.03 -28.56 37.59
C ASP A 280 17.74 -28.14 36.15
N ALA A 281 18.78 -27.91 35.33
CA ALA A 281 18.66 -27.55 33.92
C ALA A 281 18.40 -28.77 33.02
N VAL A 282 17.36 -29.53 33.33
CA VAL A 282 16.91 -30.71 32.55
C VAL A 282 16.15 -30.23 31.30
N GLY A 283 16.89 -29.99 30.22
CA GLY A 283 16.38 -29.36 28.99
C GLY A 283 15.14 -30.03 28.39
N HIS A 284 14.26 -29.22 27.80
CA HIS A 284 13.05 -29.66 27.07
C HIS A 284 13.15 -29.25 25.60
N SER A 285 13.02 -30.23 24.70
CA SER A 285 12.98 -30.03 23.24
C SER A 285 12.01 -31.03 22.62
N VAL A 286 11.09 -30.56 21.79
CA VAL A 286 10.11 -31.41 21.13
C VAL A 286 9.89 -31.05 19.66
N PHE A 287 9.76 -32.07 18.81
CA PHE A 287 9.44 -31.91 17.39
C PHE A 287 8.13 -32.63 17.06
N ILE A 288 7.12 -31.88 16.59
CA ILE A 288 5.77 -32.34 16.32
C ILE A 288 5.43 -32.08 14.85
N ASN A 289 5.02 -33.11 14.11
CA ASN A 289 4.67 -33.03 12.68
C ASN A 289 5.80 -32.43 11.80
N CYS A 290 7.06 -32.55 12.21
CA CYS A 290 8.17 -31.98 11.47
C CYS A 290 8.63 -32.92 10.35
N GLN A 291 9.02 -32.35 9.20
CA GLN A 291 9.68 -33.09 8.13
C GLN A 291 11.20 -33.08 8.37
N MET A 292 11.82 -34.24 8.53
CA MET A 292 13.24 -34.40 8.83
C MET A 292 14.01 -35.02 7.66
N ASP A 293 15.02 -34.32 7.14
CA ASP A 293 15.93 -34.88 6.15
C ASP A 293 16.98 -35.83 6.79
N ASN A 294 17.64 -36.67 5.98
CA ASN A 294 18.45 -37.82 6.41
C ASN A 294 19.74 -37.48 7.18
N HIS A 295 20.07 -36.20 7.34
CA HIS A 295 21.20 -35.77 8.18
C HIS A 295 20.92 -36.00 9.67
N ILE A 296 19.66 -36.13 10.08
CA ILE A 296 19.29 -36.37 11.48
C ILE A 296 19.60 -37.81 11.89
N TYR A 297 20.35 -37.99 12.99
CA TYR A 297 20.63 -39.32 13.57
C TYR A 297 19.88 -39.62 14.88
N GLY A 298 19.27 -38.63 15.52
CA GLY A 298 18.60 -38.79 16.82
C GLY A 298 19.12 -37.79 17.86
N TRP A 299 19.16 -38.17 19.12
CA TRP A 299 19.59 -37.32 20.25
C TRP A 299 21.02 -37.66 20.69
N ASP A 300 21.69 -36.74 21.40
CA ASP A 300 23.06 -36.95 21.86
C ASP A 300 23.32 -36.40 23.27
N LYS A 301 24.36 -36.91 23.92
CA LYS A 301 24.79 -36.48 25.25
C LYS A 301 25.62 -35.21 25.21
N MET A 302 25.69 -34.52 26.34
CA MET A 302 26.57 -33.35 26.50
C MET A 302 27.37 -33.49 27.80
N SER A 303 28.64 -33.07 27.79
CA SER A 303 29.46 -33.08 29.00
C SER A 303 29.45 -31.73 29.70
N GLY A 304 29.48 -31.76 31.04
CA GLY A 304 29.69 -30.59 31.90
C GLY A 304 30.81 -30.82 32.92
N LYS A 305 30.79 -29.99 33.96
CA LYS A 305 31.67 -30.09 35.13
C LYS A 305 30.81 -30.18 36.39
N ASP A 306 31.01 -31.22 37.20
CA ASP A 306 30.30 -31.37 38.47
C ASP A 306 30.83 -30.42 39.56
N ILE A 307 30.27 -30.51 40.77
CA ILE A 307 30.69 -29.72 41.93
C ILE A 307 32.19 -29.87 42.25
N ASN A 308 32.74 -31.06 41.98
CA ASN A 308 34.14 -31.45 42.19
C ASN A 308 35.06 -31.13 41.00
N LYS A 309 34.55 -30.46 39.95
CA LYS A 309 35.27 -30.14 38.69
C LYS A 309 35.62 -31.37 37.82
N ASN A 310 35.06 -32.53 38.12
CA ASN A 310 35.16 -33.70 37.27
C ASN A 310 34.26 -33.57 36.05
N LYS A 311 34.59 -34.30 34.99
CA LYS A 311 33.74 -34.35 33.80
C LYS A 311 32.52 -35.23 34.11
N ILE A 312 31.33 -34.67 33.94
CA ILE A 312 30.05 -35.39 34.04
C ILE A 312 29.40 -35.41 32.65
N TRP A 313 28.67 -36.48 32.34
CA TRP A 313 27.86 -36.59 31.12
C TRP A 313 26.38 -36.53 31.48
N PHE A 314 25.63 -35.74 30.72
CA PHE A 314 24.18 -35.66 30.77
C PHE A 314 23.64 -36.32 29.52
N TYR A 315 22.70 -37.24 29.69
CA TYR A 315 22.25 -38.13 28.63
C TYR A 315 20.84 -37.76 28.14
N PRO A 316 20.51 -38.02 26.85
CA PRO A 316 19.18 -37.79 26.30
C PRO A 316 18.03 -38.45 27.08
N GLU A 317 18.25 -39.67 27.57
CA GLU A 317 17.26 -40.46 28.33
C GLU A 317 16.88 -39.83 29.68
N ASP A 318 17.77 -39.03 30.27
CA ASP A 318 17.52 -38.27 31.50
C ASP A 318 16.94 -36.86 31.21
N SER A 319 16.75 -36.53 29.93
CA SER A 319 16.31 -35.23 29.45
C SER A 319 14.86 -35.28 28.97
N ARG A 320 14.26 -34.12 28.68
CA ARG A 320 12.87 -34.03 28.21
C ARG A 320 12.83 -33.84 26.70
N PHE A 321 13.37 -34.82 25.98
CA PHE A 321 13.42 -34.83 24.53
C PHE A 321 12.30 -35.69 23.97
N TRP A 322 11.54 -35.16 23.02
CA TRP A 322 10.33 -35.80 22.54
C TRP A 322 10.12 -35.58 21.05
N GLU A 323 9.41 -36.51 20.43
CA GLU A 323 9.00 -36.42 19.04
C GLU A 323 7.53 -36.83 18.90
N PHE A 324 6.83 -36.33 17.89
CA PHE A 324 5.49 -36.80 17.57
C PHE A 324 5.23 -36.66 16.07
N HIS A 325 4.90 -37.77 15.40
CA HIS A 325 4.45 -37.79 14.01
C HIS A 325 5.38 -37.04 13.03
N ASN A 326 6.69 -37.08 13.30
CA ASN A 326 7.69 -36.56 12.37
C ASN A 326 7.79 -37.48 11.15
N THR A 327 8.04 -36.88 9.99
CA THR A 327 8.11 -37.56 8.69
C THR A 327 9.45 -37.32 7.99
N GLY A 328 9.69 -37.97 6.84
CA GLY A 328 10.93 -37.82 6.08
C GLY A 328 12.03 -38.80 6.48
N PRO A 329 13.14 -38.86 5.72
CA PRO A 329 14.15 -39.91 5.87
C PRO A 329 15.00 -39.80 7.15
N GLY A 330 14.94 -38.68 7.87
CA GLY A 330 15.55 -38.51 9.19
C GLY A 330 14.64 -38.87 10.37
N ALA A 331 13.35 -39.17 10.14
CA ALA A 331 12.42 -39.56 11.19
C ALA A 331 12.50 -41.07 11.45
N ASN A 332 12.55 -41.48 12.72
CA ASN A 332 12.58 -42.89 13.10
C ASN A 332 11.87 -43.13 14.44
N ALA A 333 10.54 -43.22 14.41
CA ALA A 333 9.71 -43.39 15.62
C ALA A 333 9.85 -44.79 16.26
N ARG A 334 10.50 -45.75 15.60
CA ARG A 334 10.71 -47.12 16.12
C ARG A 334 11.99 -47.25 16.96
N ASP A 335 12.86 -46.25 16.93
CA ASP A 335 14.08 -46.26 17.73
C ASP A 335 13.76 -45.96 19.20
N PRO A 336 14.03 -46.88 20.15
CA PRO A 336 13.76 -46.64 21.57
C PRO A 336 14.55 -45.45 22.16
N LYS A 337 15.63 -45.00 21.49
CA LYS A 337 16.40 -43.80 21.88
C LYS A 337 15.76 -42.50 21.37
N ARG A 338 14.61 -42.59 20.69
CA ARG A 338 13.83 -41.47 20.13
C ARG A 338 12.41 -41.49 20.70
N PRO A 339 12.25 -41.16 21.99
CA PRO A 339 10.96 -41.25 22.68
C PRO A 339 9.89 -40.40 21.98
N GLN A 340 8.70 -40.99 21.85
CA GLN A 340 7.54 -40.35 21.22
C GLN A 340 6.57 -39.85 22.30
N LEU A 341 5.88 -38.72 22.05
CA LEU A 341 4.73 -38.32 22.85
C LEU A 341 3.56 -39.29 22.63
N SER A 342 2.78 -39.53 23.68
CA SER A 342 1.47 -40.17 23.55
C SER A 342 0.41 -39.17 23.06
N ALA A 343 -0.74 -39.67 22.60
CA ALA A 343 -1.86 -38.81 22.21
C ALA A 343 -2.38 -37.98 23.40
N GLU A 344 -2.37 -38.56 24.60
CA GLU A 344 -2.76 -37.88 25.85
C GLU A 344 -1.77 -36.79 26.23
N GLN A 345 -0.47 -36.97 25.98
CA GLN A 345 0.51 -35.91 26.19
C GLN A 345 0.38 -34.78 25.16
N LEU A 346 0.03 -35.12 23.92
CA LEU A 346 -0.09 -34.17 22.83
C LEU A 346 -1.15 -33.09 23.08
N ILE A 347 -2.24 -33.40 23.81
CA ILE A 347 -3.31 -32.43 24.09
C ILE A 347 -2.79 -31.18 24.83
N HIS A 348 -1.67 -31.30 25.54
CA HIS A 348 -1.02 -30.19 26.26
C HIS A 348 -0.15 -29.31 25.36
N TYR A 349 0.15 -29.74 24.12
CA TYR A 349 0.99 -28.99 23.18
C TYR A 349 0.18 -28.05 22.28
N THR A 350 -0.86 -27.42 22.84
CA THR A 350 -1.55 -26.32 22.16
C THR A 350 -0.73 -25.02 22.26
N ASN A 351 -0.86 -24.14 21.27
CA ASN A 351 -0.18 -22.83 21.30
C ASN A 351 -0.57 -22.04 22.55
N GLN A 352 -1.81 -22.18 23.00
CA GLN A 352 -2.31 -21.53 24.21
C GLN A 352 -1.60 -22.03 25.47
N GLU A 353 -1.35 -23.33 25.62
CA GLU A 353 -0.62 -23.85 26.78
C GLU A 353 0.88 -23.50 26.72
N ILE A 354 1.51 -23.71 25.56
CA ILE A 354 2.94 -23.43 25.35
C ILE A 354 3.26 -21.96 25.61
N LEU A 355 2.40 -21.06 25.13
CA LEU A 355 2.56 -19.62 25.31
C LEU A 355 1.83 -19.10 26.56
N SER A 356 1.33 -19.97 27.44
CA SER A 356 0.68 -19.59 28.71
C SER A 356 -0.40 -18.52 28.52
N GLY A 357 -1.31 -18.75 27.58
CA GLY A 357 -2.44 -17.89 27.24
C GLY A 357 -2.11 -16.69 26.33
N TRP A 358 -0.82 -16.39 26.10
CA TRP A 358 -0.45 -15.31 25.18
C TRP A 358 -0.80 -15.68 23.74
N GLN A 359 -1.47 -14.77 23.05
CA GLN A 359 -1.83 -14.87 21.64
C GLN A 359 -0.95 -13.92 20.84
N PRO A 360 0.06 -14.42 20.10
CA PRO A 360 0.80 -13.62 19.13
C PRO A 360 -0.14 -12.95 18.13
N ASP A 361 0.14 -11.72 17.77
CA ASP A 361 -0.66 -10.87 16.88
C ASP A 361 0.06 -10.50 15.57
N ILE A 362 1.29 -11.02 15.37
CA ILE A 362 2.02 -10.96 14.10
C ILE A 362 1.30 -11.72 12.96
N THR A 363 0.38 -12.59 13.34
CA THR A 363 -0.52 -13.35 12.47
C THR A 363 -1.90 -13.42 13.10
N LEU A 364 -2.96 -13.21 12.32
CA LEU A 364 -4.33 -13.26 12.82
C LEU A 364 -4.78 -14.68 13.20
N GLY A 365 -5.35 -14.82 14.40
CA GLY A 365 -5.79 -16.09 14.97
C GLY A 365 -7.04 -16.68 14.32
N ALA A 366 -7.40 -17.89 14.76
CA ALA A 366 -8.45 -18.72 14.15
C ALA A 366 -9.85 -18.10 14.19
N LYS A 367 -10.15 -17.19 15.11
CA LYS A 367 -11.46 -16.53 15.22
C LYS A 367 -11.54 -15.19 14.49
N SER A 368 -10.46 -14.79 13.80
CA SER A 368 -10.37 -13.50 13.13
C SER A 368 -11.24 -13.50 11.87
N THR A 369 -12.19 -12.57 11.81
CA THR A 369 -13.07 -12.34 10.66
C THR A 369 -13.01 -10.88 10.23
N ILE A 370 -13.35 -10.63 8.96
CA ILE A 370 -13.52 -9.31 8.39
C ILE A 370 -14.94 -9.18 7.86
N GLN A 371 -15.52 -8.00 8.02
CA GLN A 371 -16.80 -7.64 7.42
C GLN A 371 -16.78 -6.21 6.93
N GLY A 372 -17.64 -5.90 5.96
CA GLY A 372 -17.80 -4.52 5.53
C GLY A 372 -18.88 -4.36 4.49
N GLN A 373 -19.06 -3.11 4.10
CA GLN A 373 -19.91 -2.71 3.00
C GLN A 373 -19.13 -1.90 1.96
N VAL A 374 -19.45 -2.15 0.69
CA VAL A 374 -19.10 -1.27 -0.41
C VAL A 374 -20.21 -0.24 -0.64
N ILE A 375 -19.86 1.05 -0.55
CA ILE A 375 -20.73 2.19 -0.87
C ILE A 375 -20.14 2.90 -2.07
N HIS A 376 -20.81 2.84 -3.22
CA HIS A 376 -20.38 3.56 -4.42
C HIS A 376 -21.58 3.74 -5.36
N THR A 377 -21.78 4.94 -5.90
CA THR A 377 -22.96 5.28 -6.74
C THR A 377 -22.98 4.56 -8.08
N GLY A 378 -21.83 4.38 -8.71
CA GLY A 378 -21.71 3.73 -10.02
C GLY A 378 -21.32 2.25 -10.01
N MET A 379 -21.23 1.60 -8.84
CA MET A 379 -20.72 0.22 -8.76
C MET A 379 -21.86 -0.79 -8.90
N HIS A 380 -21.64 -1.83 -9.72
CA HIS A 380 -22.59 -2.94 -9.82
C HIS A 380 -22.29 -4.05 -8.80
N PHE A 381 -23.35 -4.59 -8.19
CA PHE A 381 -23.24 -5.69 -7.23
C PHE A 381 -23.89 -6.98 -7.77
N PRO A 382 -23.35 -8.17 -7.46
CA PRO A 382 -22.23 -8.43 -6.55
C PRO A 382 -20.86 -8.04 -7.13
N ALA A 383 -20.04 -7.34 -6.34
CA ALA A 383 -18.68 -6.97 -6.70
C ALA A 383 -17.68 -7.98 -6.12
N GLU A 384 -16.54 -8.16 -6.78
CA GLU A 384 -15.42 -8.92 -6.25
C GLU A 384 -14.69 -8.11 -5.18
N ILE A 385 -14.39 -8.74 -4.05
CA ILE A 385 -13.59 -8.17 -2.97
C ILE A 385 -12.28 -8.93 -2.89
N THR A 386 -11.18 -8.21 -3.08
CA THR A 386 -9.82 -8.71 -2.83
C THR A 386 -9.33 -8.18 -1.49
N ILE A 387 -8.95 -9.08 -0.57
CA ILE A 387 -8.33 -8.76 0.72
C ILE A 387 -6.87 -9.20 0.63
N LYS A 388 -5.93 -8.25 0.68
CA LYS A 388 -4.48 -8.49 0.64
C LYS A 388 -3.84 -8.08 1.96
N ASP A 389 -3.03 -8.95 2.52
CA ASP A 389 -2.25 -8.67 3.73
C ASP A 389 -0.87 -8.04 3.41
N SER A 390 -0.12 -7.70 4.44
CA SER A 390 1.15 -6.99 4.31
C SER A 390 2.28 -7.81 3.69
N ILE A 391 2.20 -9.13 3.75
CA ILE A 391 3.19 -10.05 3.18
C ILE A 391 2.76 -10.64 1.83
N GLY A 392 1.57 -10.25 1.33
CA GLY A 392 1.08 -10.55 -0.01
C GLY A 392 0.03 -11.68 -0.07
N LYS A 393 -0.34 -12.28 1.07
CA LYS A 393 -1.42 -13.27 1.12
C LYS A 393 -2.71 -12.59 0.69
N THR A 394 -3.44 -13.21 -0.21
CA THR A 394 -4.62 -12.62 -0.83
C THR A 394 -5.80 -13.60 -0.75
N PHE A 395 -6.97 -13.09 -0.38
CA PHE A 395 -8.25 -13.78 -0.47
C PHE A 395 -9.18 -13.01 -1.39
N VAL A 396 -10.00 -13.74 -2.14
CA VAL A 396 -11.00 -13.17 -3.04
C VAL A 396 -12.37 -13.73 -2.66
N ILE A 397 -13.32 -12.83 -2.43
CA ILE A 397 -14.72 -13.15 -2.14
C ILE A 397 -15.62 -12.25 -3.00
N LYS A 398 -16.93 -12.38 -2.87
CA LYS A 398 -17.89 -11.47 -3.50
C LYS A 398 -18.78 -10.83 -2.45
N THR A 399 -19.25 -9.62 -2.73
CA THR A 399 -20.33 -9.03 -1.95
C THR A 399 -21.65 -9.76 -2.22
N ASN A 400 -22.64 -9.54 -1.36
CA ASN A 400 -24.04 -9.79 -1.71
C ASN A 400 -24.56 -8.69 -2.67
N LYS A 401 -25.84 -8.78 -3.05
CA LYS A 401 -26.51 -7.81 -3.95
C LYS A 401 -26.60 -6.39 -3.37
N GLN A 402 -26.44 -6.24 -2.05
CA GLN A 402 -26.46 -4.98 -1.33
C GLN A 402 -25.05 -4.43 -1.04
N GLY A 403 -24.00 -5.07 -1.58
CA GLY A 403 -22.62 -4.65 -1.41
C GLY A 403 -21.99 -5.02 -0.06
N HIS A 404 -22.62 -5.86 0.76
CA HIS A 404 -22.03 -6.34 2.03
C HIS A 404 -21.19 -7.61 1.82
N TYR A 405 -20.17 -7.80 2.65
CA TYR A 405 -19.33 -9.00 2.64
C TYR A 405 -18.87 -9.37 4.07
N HIS A 406 -18.56 -10.65 4.27
CA HIS A 406 -18.01 -11.20 5.52
C HIS A 406 -17.17 -12.45 5.21
N THR A 407 -15.98 -12.60 5.81
CA THR A 407 -15.15 -13.80 5.66
C THR A 407 -14.15 -13.98 6.81
N GLY A 408 -13.62 -15.19 6.98
CA GLY A 408 -12.46 -15.45 7.84
C GLY A 408 -11.17 -14.89 7.23
N ILE A 409 -10.28 -14.37 8.09
CA ILE A 409 -8.97 -13.80 7.74
C ILE A 409 -7.82 -14.44 8.53
N THR A 410 -8.03 -15.68 8.98
CA THR A 410 -7.03 -16.45 9.74
C THR A 410 -5.71 -16.57 8.98
N GLY A 411 -4.62 -16.41 9.72
CA GLY A 411 -3.29 -16.53 9.17
C GLY A 411 -2.84 -15.34 8.32
N MET A 412 -3.58 -14.23 8.26
CA MET A 412 -3.15 -13.00 7.57
C MET A 412 -2.26 -12.14 8.47
N THR A 413 -1.40 -11.31 7.88
CA THR A 413 -0.54 -10.34 8.58
C THR A 413 -0.96 -8.90 8.25
N PRO A 414 -1.46 -8.12 9.21
CA PRO A 414 -1.87 -6.72 9.02
C PRO A 414 -0.74 -5.80 8.48
N PRO A 415 -1.07 -4.64 7.84
CA PRO A 415 -2.42 -4.15 7.62
C PRO A 415 -3.07 -4.88 6.47
N LEU A 416 -4.39 -4.75 6.34
CA LEU A 416 -5.13 -5.35 5.23
C LEU A 416 -5.53 -4.28 4.22
N LEU A 417 -5.13 -4.45 2.95
CA LEU A 417 -5.64 -3.66 1.83
C LEU A 417 -6.82 -4.41 1.23
N VAL A 418 -8.01 -3.82 1.33
CA VAL A 418 -9.24 -4.40 0.78
C VAL A 418 -9.67 -3.58 -0.44
N SER A 419 -10.04 -4.24 -1.54
CA SER A 419 -10.51 -3.56 -2.75
C SER A 419 -11.72 -4.22 -3.37
N ALA A 420 -12.63 -3.40 -3.88
CA ALA A 420 -13.78 -3.82 -4.68
C ALA A 420 -13.52 -3.57 -6.17
N ASP A 421 -13.90 -4.54 -7.01
CA ASP A 421 -13.98 -4.46 -8.48
C ASP A 421 -15.33 -5.02 -8.93
N ASP A 422 -16.11 -4.24 -9.66
CA ASP A 422 -17.42 -4.70 -10.19
C ASP A 422 -17.34 -5.45 -11.52
N HIS A 423 -16.13 -5.58 -12.10
CA HIS A 423 -15.88 -6.23 -13.37
C HIS A 423 -16.71 -5.68 -14.54
N SER A 424 -17.17 -4.43 -14.43
CA SER A 424 -17.96 -3.78 -15.46
C SER A 424 -17.10 -3.23 -16.62
N GLY A 425 -15.77 -3.42 -16.55
CA GLY A 425 -14.84 -3.17 -17.64
C GLY A 425 -13.69 -4.16 -17.65
N ALA A 426 -12.68 -3.90 -18.47
CA ALA A 426 -11.57 -4.84 -18.68
C ALA A 426 -10.48 -4.76 -17.60
N SER A 427 -10.46 -3.67 -16.81
CA SER A 427 -9.41 -3.40 -15.81
C SER A 427 -9.76 -2.22 -14.90
N CYS A 428 -9.32 -2.25 -13.64
CA CYS A 428 -9.24 -1.05 -12.79
C CYS A 428 -8.09 -0.09 -13.18
N LEU A 429 -7.08 -0.57 -13.90
CA LEU A 429 -5.79 0.11 -14.07
C LEU A 429 -5.62 0.73 -15.47
N LYS A 430 -5.97 0.02 -16.54
CA LYS A 430 -5.69 0.45 -17.91
C LYS A 430 -6.82 1.31 -18.47
N SER A 431 -6.50 2.45 -19.09
CA SER A 431 -7.50 3.38 -19.67
C SER A 431 -7.57 3.34 -21.20
N ASN A 432 -6.78 2.47 -21.85
CA ASN A 432 -6.92 2.20 -23.29
C ASN A 432 -8.18 1.39 -23.64
N GLN A 433 -8.84 0.84 -22.62
CA GLN A 433 -10.13 0.14 -22.69
C GLN A 433 -11.06 0.69 -21.61
N TYR A 434 -12.36 0.39 -21.72
CA TYR A 434 -13.34 0.77 -20.72
C TYR A 434 -13.00 0.13 -19.35
N ARG A 435 -12.83 0.96 -18.33
CA ARG A 435 -12.43 0.53 -16.98
C ARG A 435 -13.59 -0.08 -16.20
N SER A 436 -13.28 -0.89 -15.19
CA SER A 436 -14.23 -1.23 -14.13
C SER A 436 -14.40 -0.07 -13.14
N VAL A 437 -15.44 -0.13 -12.29
CA VAL A 437 -15.53 0.73 -11.10
C VAL A 437 -14.81 0.02 -9.97
N CYS A 438 -13.83 0.70 -9.38
CA CYS A 438 -13.01 0.12 -8.33
C CYS A 438 -12.72 1.10 -7.21
N SER A 439 -12.74 0.62 -5.97
CA SER A 439 -12.44 1.40 -4.77
C SER A 439 -11.71 0.51 -3.77
N SER A 440 -10.90 1.10 -2.89
CA SER A 440 -10.17 0.36 -1.86
C SER A 440 -10.23 1.02 -0.48
N ALA A 441 -9.78 0.28 0.53
CA ALA A 441 -9.65 0.71 1.90
C ALA A 441 -8.39 0.07 2.50
N ILE A 442 -7.68 0.81 3.35
CA ILE A 442 -6.61 0.26 4.17
C ILE A 442 -7.15 0.06 5.59
N VAL A 443 -7.05 -1.15 6.09
CA VAL A 443 -7.49 -1.53 7.43
C VAL A 443 -6.24 -1.60 8.31
N ALA A 444 -5.97 -0.50 9.01
CA ALA A 444 -4.85 -0.40 9.92
C ALA A 444 -5.16 -1.09 11.25
N ASP A 445 -6.33 -0.85 11.82
CA ASP A 445 -6.76 -1.47 13.08
C ASP A 445 -7.46 -2.80 12.80
N VAL A 446 -6.77 -3.91 13.07
CA VAL A 446 -7.29 -5.27 12.87
C VAL A 446 -7.48 -5.97 14.21
N ASN A 447 -8.68 -6.52 14.44
CA ASN A 447 -9.02 -7.22 15.67
C ASN A 447 -8.59 -8.69 15.60
N ASN A 448 -7.53 -9.06 16.34
CA ASN A 448 -7.09 -10.45 16.43
C ASN A 448 -8.11 -11.30 17.21
N ASN A 449 -8.51 -12.45 16.65
CA ASN A 449 -9.57 -13.32 17.18
C ASN A 449 -10.93 -12.62 17.39
N GLY A 450 -11.21 -11.59 16.59
CA GLY A 450 -12.46 -10.84 16.63
C GLY A 450 -12.98 -10.49 15.24
N VAL A 451 -13.93 -9.55 15.19
CA VAL A 451 -14.51 -9.04 13.95
C VAL A 451 -13.86 -7.71 13.60
N THR A 452 -13.33 -7.60 12.38
CA THR A 452 -12.74 -6.37 11.86
C THR A 452 -13.70 -5.72 10.85
N THR A 453 -13.97 -4.43 11.01
CA THR A 453 -14.78 -3.64 10.05
C THR A 453 -13.90 -3.05 8.96
N ALA A 454 -14.30 -3.21 7.70
CA ALA A 454 -13.56 -2.76 6.53
C ALA A 454 -14.50 -2.21 5.44
N ASN A 455 -15.11 -1.06 5.67
CA ASN A 455 -15.97 -0.43 4.67
C ASN A 455 -15.14 0.13 3.51
N ILE A 456 -15.66 -0.01 2.29
CA ILE A 456 -15.05 0.48 1.05
C ILE A 456 -15.95 1.55 0.45
N ASN A 457 -15.44 2.76 0.24
CA ASN A 457 -16.19 3.88 -0.31
C ASN A 457 -15.26 4.90 -0.97
N PRO A 458 -15.77 5.96 -1.62
CA PRO A 458 -14.94 7.00 -2.23
C PRO A 458 -13.88 7.60 -1.30
N PHE A 459 -14.18 7.70 0.00
CA PHE A 459 -13.33 8.36 0.98
C PHE A 459 -12.25 7.43 1.52
N SER A 460 -12.58 6.16 1.82
CA SER A 460 -11.58 5.16 2.19
C SER A 460 -10.52 5.02 1.08
N ASP A 461 -10.97 5.11 -0.16
CA ASP A 461 -10.11 4.99 -1.33
C ASP A 461 -9.26 6.24 -1.57
N LEU A 462 -9.77 7.42 -1.21
CA LEU A 462 -8.99 8.66 -1.17
C LEU A 462 -7.86 8.56 -0.13
N VAL A 463 -8.11 7.96 1.04
CA VAL A 463 -7.07 7.67 2.05
C VAL A 463 -6.00 6.75 1.46
N VAL A 464 -6.38 5.65 0.81
CA VAL A 464 -5.42 4.75 0.14
C VAL A 464 -4.61 5.50 -0.93
N SER A 465 -5.26 6.39 -1.69
CA SER A 465 -4.58 7.20 -2.70
C SER A 465 -3.56 8.17 -2.09
N SER A 466 -3.84 8.72 -0.90
CA SER A 466 -2.92 9.59 -0.16
C SER A 466 -1.69 8.80 0.30
N LEU A 467 -1.90 7.64 0.92
CA LEU A 467 -0.82 6.77 1.36
C LEU A 467 0.05 6.26 0.22
N ALA A 468 -0.56 5.87 -0.90
CA ALA A 468 0.18 5.48 -2.09
C ALA A 468 1.09 6.64 -2.56
N ALA A 469 0.58 7.88 -2.56
CA ALA A 469 1.37 9.03 -2.96
C ALA A 469 2.55 9.30 -2.01
N ASN A 470 2.37 9.10 -0.70
CA ASN A 470 3.45 9.20 0.30
C ASN A 470 4.60 8.22 -0.01
N GLU A 471 4.27 6.99 -0.43
CA GLU A 471 5.25 5.98 -0.85
C GLU A 471 5.75 6.15 -2.30
N GLY A 472 5.44 7.29 -2.96
CA GLY A 472 5.82 7.53 -4.35
C GLY A 472 5.06 6.68 -5.38
N ILE A 473 4.05 5.92 -4.95
CA ILE A 473 3.17 5.10 -5.77
C ILE A 473 2.06 5.98 -6.35
N LYS A 474 1.73 5.81 -7.63
CA LYS A 474 0.92 6.79 -8.37
C LYS A 474 -0.61 6.63 -8.21
N GLY A 475 -1.08 5.77 -7.31
CA GLY A 475 -2.50 5.62 -6.99
C GLY A 475 -2.82 4.26 -6.34
N PRO A 476 -4.06 4.05 -5.86
CA PRO A 476 -4.46 2.84 -5.13
C PRO A 476 -4.26 1.54 -5.93
N GLN A 477 -4.53 1.56 -7.22
CA GLN A 477 -4.47 0.36 -8.07
C GLN A 477 -3.03 -0.11 -8.25
N LEU A 478 -2.08 0.83 -8.39
CA LEU A 478 -0.66 0.46 -8.44
C LEU A 478 -0.11 -0.05 -7.10
N LEU A 479 -0.76 0.30 -5.98
CA LEU A 479 -0.47 -0.28 -4.67
C LEU A 479 -1.00 -1.73 -4.61
N LEU A 480 -2.22 -1.98 -5.11
CA LEU A 480 -2.81 -3.32 -5.23
C LEU A 480 -1.97 -4.26 -6.10
N GLU A 481 -1.36 -3.77 -7.17
CA GLU A 481 -0.47 -4.56 -8.04
C GLU A 481 0.84 -4.99 -7.37
N LYS A 482 1.17 -4.49 -6.17
CA LYS A 482 2.39 -4.89 -5.45
C LYS A 482 2.25 -6.32 -4.93
N LYS A 483 3.34 -7.10 -5.06
CA LYS A 483 3.42 -8.47 -4.54
C LYS A 483 3.27 -8.52 -3.01
N LYS A 484 3.95 -7.61 -2.30
CA LYS A 484 3.80 -7.35 -0.87
C LYS A 484 3.36 -5.90 -0.71
N LEU A 485 2.53 -5.60 0.30
CA LEU A 485 2.27 -4.19 0.60
C LEU A 485 3.57 -3.56 1.12
N PRO A 486 3.99 -2.39 0.61
CA PRO A 486 5.01 -1.63 1.29
C PRO A 486 4.51 -1.30 2.70
N ALA A 487 5.42 -1.14 3.66
CA ALA A 487 5.03 -0.52 4.91
C ALA A 487 4.52 0.90 4.60
N LEU A 488 3.44 1.31 5.24
CA LEU A 488 2.82 2.61 5.04
C LEU A 488 3.02 3.45 6.31
N SER A 489 3.29 4.73 6.14
CA SER A 489 3.53 5.63 7.27
C SER A 489 2.27 5.77 8.14
N HIS A 490 2.43 5.55 9.44
CA HIS A 490 1.41 5.76 10.45
C HIS A 490 1.01 7.23 10.52
N GLN A 491 2.02 8.12 10.55
CA GLN A 491 1.80 9.56 10.53
C GLN A 491 1.04 10.00 9.27
N ALA A 492 1.40 9.49 8.08
CA ALA A 492 0.66 9.83 6.86
C ALA A 492 -0.79 9.33 6.88
N TRP A 493 -1.06 8.20 7.52
CA TRP A 493 -2.43 7.69 7.72
C TRP A 493 -3.21 8.54 8.73
N LEU A 494 -2.60 8.91 9.86
CA LEU A 494 -3.20 9.83 10.83
C LEU A 494 -3.52 11.18 10.19
N GLU A 495 -2.57 11.78 9.47
CA GLU A 495 -2.76 13.02 8.72
C GLU A 495 -3.89 12.89 7.69
N ALA A 496 -3.91 11.79 6.92
CA ALA A 496 -4.95 11.58 5.93
C ALA A 496 -6.35 11.48 6.55
N ASN A 497 -6.50 10.72 7.64
CA ASN A 497 -7.79 10.61 8.34
C ASN A 497 -8.16 11.91 9.05
N GLN A 498 -7.21 12.63 9.65
CA GLN A 498 -7.46 13.94 10.26
C GLN A 498 -7.94 14.96 9.23
N HIS A 499 -7.28 15.05 8.06
CA HIS A 499 -7.73 15.91 6.98
C HIS A 499 -9.11 15.52 6.45
N PHE A 500 -9.43 14.22 6.41
CA PHE A 500 -10.77 13.76 6.04
C PHE A 500 -11.81 14.22 7.08
N THR A 501 -11.53 13.99 8.36
CA THR A 501 -12.39 14.44 9.46
C THR A 501 -12.58 15.95 9.44
N ASP A 502 -11.54 16.72 9.18
CA ASP A 502 -11.61 18.18 9.12
C ASP A 502 -12.40 18.67 7.92
N ALA A 503 -12.18 18.08 6.74
CA ALA A 503 -12.91 18.42 5.52
C ALA A 503 -14.41 18.12 5.64
N PHE A 504 -14.79 17.03 6.31
CA PHE A 504 -16.19 16.60 6.42
C PHE A 504 -16.85 16.98 7.76
N ARG A 505 -16.13 17.67 8.66
CA ARG A 505 -16.58 17.98 10.03
C ARG A 505 -17.98 18.61 10.09
N ASN A 506 -18.24 19.59 9.22
CA ASN A 506 -19.52 20.30 9.20
C ASN A 506 -20.66 19.41 8.73
N VAL A 507 -20.43 18.64 7.66
CA VAL A 507 -21.37 17.66 7.12
C VAL A 507 -21.73 16.63 8.19
N VAL A 508 -20.72 16.07 8.86
CA VAL A 508 -20.87 15.07 9.93
C VAL A 508 -21.65 15.63 11.12
N LYS A 509 -21.32 16.85 11.58
CA LYS A 509 -22.04 17.52 12.68
C LYS A 509 -23.52 17.75 12.39
N GLN A 510 -23.89 18.07 11.15
CA GLN A 510 -25.29 18.28 10.76
C GLN A 510 -26.13 17.00 10.91
N HIS A 511 -25.52 15.83 10.77
CA HIS A 511 -26.16 14.55 11.02
C HIS A 511 -26.10 14.09 12.48
N GLY A 512 -25.75 14.99 13.43
CA GLY A 512 -25.71 14.69 14.86
C GLY A 512 -24.54 13.82 15.30
N LEU A 513 -23.49 13.73 14.49
CA LEU A 513 -22.35 12.85 14.72
C LEU A 513 -21.18 13.59 15.38
N ASP A 514 -20.48 12.93 16.29
CA ASP A 514 -19.22 13.43 16.85
C ASP A 514 -18.04 13.14 15.90
N PRO A 515 -17.42 14.17 15.30
CA PRO A 515 -16.25 14.00 14.43
C PRO A 515 -15.02 13.45 15.18
N LYS A 516 -14.96 13.56 16.51
CA LYS A 516 -13.79 13.19 17.32
C LYS A 516 -13.79 11.73 17.78
N GLU A 517 -14.95 11.14 18.00
CA GLU A 517 -15.02 9.83 18.67
C GLU A 517 -15.27 8.64 17.72
N ASN A 518 -15.92 8.84 16.55
CA ASN A 518 -16.43 7.71 15.75
C ASN A 518 -16.38 7.88 14.22
N TRP A 519 -15.63 8.86 13.69
CA TRP A 519 -15.60 9.17 12.26
C TRP A 519 -14.32 8.69 11.57
N ASN A 520 -14.38 7.51 10.96
CA ASN A 520 -13.31 6.93 10.13
C ASN A 520 -13.97 6.31 8.87
N PRO A 521 -13.52 6.60 7.63
CA PRO A 521 -14.17 6.13 6.42
C PRO A 521 -14.14 4.60 6.24
N VAL A 522 -13.36 3.87 7.03
CA VAL A 522 -13.20 2.40 6.97
C VAL A 522 -13.98 1.70 8.09
N SER A 523 -13.98 2.23 9.32
CA SER A 523 -14.41 1.49 10.52
C SER A 523 -15.56 2.12 11.31
N TYR A 524 -16.33 3.04 10.70
CA TYR A 524 -17.50 3.66 11.34
C TYR A 524 -18.56 2.64 11.81
N PRO A 525 -19.30 2.92 12.91
CA PRO A 525 -20.37 2.04 13.39
C PRO A 525 -21.52 1.90 12.39
N LYS A 526 -22.24 0.77 12.42
CA LYS A 526 -23.35 0.47 11.49
C LYS A 526 -24.44 1.55 11.43
N ALA A 527 -24.70 2.24 12.54
CA ALA A 527 -25.67 3.35 12.59
C ALA A 527 -25.33 4.52 11.65
N TYR A 528 -24.07 4.62 11.23
CA TYR A 528 -23.56 5.66 10.33
C TYR A 528 -23.66 5.28 8.85
N GLU A 529 -24.02 4.03 8.51
CA GLU A 529 -24.15 3.59 7.11
C GLU A 529 -25.08 4.48 6.27
N PRO A 530 -26.29 4.89 6.72
CA PRO A 530 -27.16 5.76 5.93
C PRO A 530 -26.53 7.12 5.62
N VAL A 531 -25.89 7.73 6.62
CA VAL A 531 -25.20 9.03 6.46
C VAL A 531 -24.03 8.91 5.50
N MET A 532 -23.23 7.83 5.61
CA MET A 532 -22.12 7.57 4.69
C MET A 532 -22.59 7.36 3.25
N ARG A 533 -23.74 6.72 3.04
CA ARG A 533 -24.35 6.59 1.71
C ARG A 533 -24.82 7.93 1.16
N GLU A 534 -25.45 8.73 1.99
CA GLU A 534 -25.93 10.06 1.60
C GLU A 534 -24.76 10.93 1.13
N ILE A 535 -23.71 11.05 1.94
CA ILE A 535 -22.53 11.85 1.60
C ILE A 535 -21.81 11.26 0.38
N ALA A 536 -21.67 9.93 0.27
CA ALA A 536 -21.09 9.29 -0.91
C ALA A 536 -21.92 9.53 -2.19
N SER A 537 -23.23 9.80 -2.07
CA SER A 537 -24.10 10.15 -3.21
C SER A 537 -23.92 11.59 -3.71
N GLN A 538 -23.29 12.45 -2.91
CA GLN A 538 -23.06 13.86 -3.22
C GLN A 538 -21.70 14.11 -3.90
N VAL A 539 -20.91 13.05 -4.08
CA VAL A 539 -19.56 13.13 -4.66
C VAL A 539 -19.41 12.20 -5.84
N ILE A 540 -18.55 12.60 -6.78
CA ILE A 540 -18.14 11.79 -7.91
C ILE A 540 -16.76 11.22 -7.61
N HIS A 541 -16.67 9.90 -7.61
CA HIS A 541 -15.42 9.16 -7.48
C HIS A 541 -14.96 8.66 -8.84
N ASN A 542 -13.71 8.96 -9.20
CA ASN A 542 -13.08 8.36 -10.37
C ASN A 542 -11.55 8.33 -10.23
N ARG A 543 -10.90 7.68 -11.20
CA ARG A 543 -9.45 7.51 -11.28
C ARG A 543 -8.81 8.51 -12.22
N GLY A 544 -7.69 9.06 -11.77
CA GLY A 544 -6.78 9.85 -12.59
C GLY A 544 -6.13 9.07 -13.73
N TYR A 545 -5.29 9.75 -14.49
CA TYR A 545 -4.47 9.16 -15.54
C TYR A 545 -3.03 9.67 -15.44
N ASN A 546 -2.09 8.73 -15.44
CA ASN A 546 -0.67 9.05 -15.48
C ASN A 546 -0.16 9.04 -16.91
N THR A 547 0.04 10.23 -17.45
CA THR A 547 0.50 10.41 -18.83
C THR A 547 1.90 9.86 -19.14
N LYS A 548 2.70 9.48 -18.13
CA LYS A 548 4.02 8.84 -18.32
C LYS A 548 3.93 7.33 -18.44
N THR A 549 2.91 6.70 -17.85
CA THR A 549 2.76 5.24 -17.79
C THR A 549 1.56 4.72 -18.59
N GLY A 550 0.57 5.57 -18.87
CA GLY A 550 -0.69 5.16 -19.49
C GLY A 550 -1.67 4.52 -18.51
N LEU A 551 -1.37 4.50 -17.21
CA LEU A 551 -2.15 3.79 -16.20
C LEU A 551 -2.98 4.76 -15.36
N ALA A 552 -4.02 4.21 -14.72
CA ALA A 552 -4.79 4.90 -13.69
C ALA A 552 -3.86 5.43 -12.60
N SER A 553 -4.21 6.61 -12.07
CA SER A 553 -3.40 7.27 -11.03
C SER A 553 -4.23 7.51 -9.76
N LYS A 554 -4.03 8.67 -9.11
CA LYS A 554 -4.69 9.04 -7.87
C LYS A 554 -6.21 9.01 -7.97
N THR A 555 -6.87 8.86 -6.83
CA THR A 555 -8.30 9.09 -6.69
C THR A 555 -8.60 10.56 -6.96
N TYR A 556 -9.63 10.80 -7.75
CA TYR A 556 -10.24 12.11 -7.94
C TYR A 556 -11.62 12.06 -7.33
N LEU A 557 -11.84 12.99 -6.41
CA LEU A 557 -13.15 13.25 -5.82
C LEU A 557 -13.58 14.64 -6.30
N THR A 558 -14.81 14.77 -6.73
CA THR A 558 -15.42 16.06 -7.06
C THR A 558 -16.82 16.13 -6.49
N ASP A 559 -17.39 17.32 -6.39
CA ASP A 559 -18.84 17.44 -6.22
C ASP A 559 -19.56 17.10 -7.53
N LEU A 560 -20.90 17.22 -7.54
CA LEU A 560 -21.73 16.89 -8.69
C LEU A 560 -21.61 17.90 -9.86
N GLU A 561 -20.93 19.03 -9.66
CA GLU A 561 -20.55 19.98 -10.72
C GLU A 561 -19.12 19.74 -11.26
N PHE A 562 -18.49 18.64 -10.83
CA PHE A 562 -17.11 18.28 -11.18
C PHE A 562 -16.07 19.29 -10.67
N ARG A 563 -16.39 20.03 -9.60
CA ARG A 563 -15.41 20.88 -8.91
C ARG A 563 -14.58 19.98 -7.98
N PRO A 564 -13.24 19.97 -8.11
CA PRO A 564 -12.38 19.09 -7.33
C PRO A 564 -12.55 19.26 -5.81
N ILE A 565 -12.88 18.16 -5.12
CA ILE A 565 -12.81 18.04 -3.66
C ILE A 565 -11.41 17.48 -3.39
N ILE A 566 -10.46 18.38 -3.15
CA ILE A 566 -9.03 18.06 -3.23
C ILE A 566 -8.46 17.34 -2.00
N ASN A 567 -7.25 16.83 -2.24
CA ASN A 567 -6.46 15.82 -1.54
C ASN A 567 -6.29 15.99 -0.02
N LEU A 568 -6.03 14.86 0.65
CA LEU A 568 -5.71 14.78 2.08
C LEU A 568 -4.24 15.17 2.39
N SER A 569 -3.67 16.15 1.68
CA SER A 569 -2.30 16.64 1.93
C SER A 569 -2.24 17.67 3.07
N LYS A 570 -1.01 17.97 3.56
CA LYS A 570 -0.69 18.81 4.74
C LYS A 570 -1.39 20.18 4.84
N ILE A 571 -1.95 20.69 3.76
CA ILE A 571 -2.85 21.84 3.75
C ILE A 571 -4.12 21.34 3.06
N PRO A 572 -5.25 21.18 3.79
CA PRO A 572 -6.51 20.84 3.15
C PRO A 572 -6.95 22.05 2.32
N ASP A 573 -6.69 21.99 1.02
CA ASP A 573 -6.90 23.09 0.07
C ASP A 573 -8.40 23.33 -0.26
N TYR A 574 -9.31 22.58 0.38
CA TYR A 574 -10.76 22.73 0.23
C TYR A 574 -11.48 22.43 1.56
N ILE A 575 -11.93 23.48 2.24
CA ILE A 575 -12.85 23.36 3.36
C ILE A 575 -14.26 23.34 2.78
N LEU A 576 -14.96 22.20 2.87
CA LEU A 576 -16.40 22.18 2.62
C LEU A 576 -17.08 23.17 3.56
N LYS A 577 -17.64 24.24 3.00
CA LYS A 577 -18.34 25.26 3.79
C LYS A 577 -19.75 24.78 4.07
N GLY A 578 -20.12 24.65 5.35
CA GLY A 578 -21.49 24.30 5.75
C GLY A 578 -22.01 23.05 5.04
N ASN A 579 -23.10 23.19 4.29
CA ASN A 579 -23.80 22.12 3.58
C ASN A 579 -23.52 22.08 2.06
N GLN A 580 -22.37 22.60 1.63
CA GLN A 580 -22.06 22.83 0.21
C GLN A 580 -22.29 21.61 -0.71
N LEU A 581 -22.02 20.39 -0.25
CA LEU A 581 -22.23 19.18 -1.05
C LEU A 581 -23.72 18.90 -1.28
N ALA A 582 -24.54 19.01 -0.24
CA ALA A 582 -25.98 18.84 -0.39
C ALA A 582 -26.60 20.00 -1.19
N GLU A 583 -26.16 21.24 -0.96
CA GLU A 583 -26.60 22.41 -1.74
C GLU A 583 -26.26 22.23 -3.23
N THR A 584 -25.05 21.78 -3.55
CA THR A 584 -24.66 21.48 -4.94
C THR A 584 -25.50 20.35 -5.52
N GLN A 585 -25.77 19.30 -4.73
CA GLN A 585 -26.63 18.22 -5.16
C GLN A 585 -28.05 18.70 -5.43
N GLU A 586 -28.61 19.55 -4.57
CA GLU A 586 -29.92 20.16 -4.73
C GLU A 586 -29.96 21.03 -5.98
N ILE A 587 -29.02 21.97 -6.16
CA ILE A 587 -28.94 22.84 -7.34
C ILE A 587 -28.88 22.00 -8.62
N VAL A 588 -28.01 20.99 -8.67
CA VAL A 588 -27.85 20.13 -9.84
C VAL A 588 -29.10 19.27 -10.09
N LYS A 589 -29.76 18.76 -9.05
CA LYS A 589 -30.96 17.91 -9.19
C LYS A 589 -32.23 18.70 -9.45
N GLU A 590 -32.39 19.90 -8.91
CA GLU A 590 -33.61 20.70 -9.00
C GLU A 590 -33.62 21.63 -10.21
N ALA A 591 -32.46 21.92 -10.81
CA ALA A 591 -32.39 22.71 -12.04
C ALA A 591 -33.32 22.14 -13.13
N LYS A 592 -34.11 23.03 -13.76
CA LYS A 592 -35.05 22.63 -14.82
C LYS A 592 -34.34 22.09 -16.04
N LYS A 593 -33.20 22.68 -16.40
CA LYS A 593 -32.29 22.21 -17.45
C LYS A 593 -30.86 22.28 -16.97
N ARG A 594 -29.99 21.45 -17.54
CA ARG A 594 -28.54 21.53 -17.34
C ARG A 594 -27.76 21.61 -18.65
N ILE A 595 -26.59 22.23 -18.57
CA ILE A 595 -25.58 22.22 -19.62
C ILE A 595 -24.41 21.38 -19.14
N PHE A 596 -24.26 20.18 -19.68
CA PHE A 596 -23.11 19.32 -19.41
C PHE A 596 -22.00 19.66 -20.40
N ILE A 597 -20.84 20.10 -19.91
CA ILE A 597 -19.67 20.36 -20.74
C ILE A 597 -18.72 19.18 -20.62
N VAL A 598 -18.55 18.41 -21.70
CA VAL A 598 -17.54 17.35 -21.81
C VAL A 598 -16.42 17.82 -22.72
N GLY A 599 -15.19 17.68 -22.25
CA GLY A 599 -14.06 18.16 -23.03
C GLY A 599 -12.70 18.00 -22.38
N ASP A 600 -11.72 18.62 -23.01
CA ASP A 600 -10.32 18.56 -22.61
C ASP A 600 -9.90 19.67 -21.62
N SER A 601 -8.59 19.88 -21.50
CA SER A 601 -7.99 20.79 -20.53
C SER A 601 -8.31 22.27 -20.77
N THR A 602 -8.84 22.64 -21.92
CA THR A 602 -9.17 24.04 -22.20
C THR A 602 -10.53 24.46 -21.63
N ALA A 603 -11.43 23.49 -21.43
CA ALA A 603 -12.75 23.69 -20.81
C ALA A 603 -12.78 23.38 -19.31
N SER A 604 -11.88 22.52 -18.81
CA SER A 604 -11.96 21.91 -17.47
C SER A 604 -11.95 22.89 -16.29
N ASN A 605 -12.61 22.48 -15.20
CA ASN A 605 -12.42 23.06 -13.88
C ASN A 605 -10.97 22.86 -13.40
N TYR A 606 -10.40 23.90 -12.83
CA TYR A 606 -9.07 23.88 -12.22
C TYR A 606 -9.14 24.18 -10.72
N GLU A 607 -8.22 23.54 -10.01
CA GLU A 607 -8.01 23.70 -8.59
C GLU A 607 -7.52 25.12 -8.22
N PRO A 608 -7.85 25.66 -7.03
CA PRO A 608 -7.41 27.00 -6.62
C PRO A 608 -5.88 27.20 -6.59
N ASP A 609 -5.10 26.14 -6.33
CA ASP A 609 -3.64 26.17 -6.26
C ASP A 609 -2.97 26.49 -7.61
N VAL A 610 -3.67 26.23 -8.71
CA VAL A 610 -3.18 26.53 -10.06
C VAL A 610 -3.66 27.88 -10.59
N PHE A 611 -4.38 28.67 -9.79
CA PHE A 611 -4.79 30.03 -10.17
C PHE A 611 -3.57 30.86 -10.66
N PRO A 612 -3.68 31.62 -11.76
CA PRO A 612 -4.89 32.04 -12.48
C PRO A 612 -5.27 31.13 -13.65
N ARG A 613 -4.74 29.90 -13.73
CA ARG A 613 -5.15 28.97 -14.81
C ARG A 613 -6.63 28.64 -14.67
N MET A 614 -7.38 28.84 -15.75
CA MET A 614 -8.83 28.65 -15.75
C MET A 614 -9.28 28.05 -17.09
N GLY A 615 -10.27 27.16 -17.04
CA GLY A 615 -10.93 26.64 -18.24
C GLY A 615 -12.07 27.56 -18.67
N TRP A 616 -12.37 27.61 -19.97
CA TRP A 616 -13.51 28.42 -20.44
C TRP A 616 -14.85 27.89 -19.91
N GLY A 617 -14.99 26.58 -19.68
CA GLY A 617 -16.19 25.99 -19.09
C GLY A 617 -16.41 26.42 -17.63
N GLN A 618 -15.32 26.55 -16.86
CA GLN A 618 -15.34 27.10 -15.50
C GLN A 618 -15.77 28.58 -15.50
N ALA A 619 -15.39 29.34 -16.51
CA ALA A 619 -15.80 30.74 -16.66
C ALA A 619 -17.21 30.89 -17.24
N PHE A 620 -17.68 29.91 -18.00
CA PHE A 620 -18.99 29.90 -18.64
C PHE A 620 -20.13 29.78 -17.64
N ASP A 621 -19.95 28.99 -16.57
CA ASP A 621 -20.89 28.90 -15.46
C ASP A 621 -21.28 30.27 -14.88
N GLN A 622 -20.33 31.21 -14.83
CA GLN A 622 -20.55 32.57 -14.30
C GLN A 622 -21.34 33.49 -15.24
N LEU A 623 -21.70 33.03 -16.44
CA LEU A 623 -22.50 33.77 -17.42
C LEU A 623 -23.97 33.34 -17.42
N VAL A 624 -24.35 32.40 -16.56
CA VAL A 624 -25.75 32.01 -16.35
C VAL A 624 -26.47 33.09 -15.54
N SER A 625 -27.68 33.46 -15.98
CA SER A 625 -28.49 34.48 -15.32
C SER A 625 -29.28 33.95 -14.13
N ASP A 626 -29.75 32.69 -14.19
CA ASP A 626 -30.51 32.03 -13.13
C ASP A 626 -30.19 30.52 -13.08
N HIS A 627 -29.50 30.11 -12.02
CA HIS A 627 -29.07 28.73 -11.80
C HIS A 627 -30.21 27.74 -11.48
N LYS A 628 -31.42 28.24 -11.13
CA LYS A 628 -32.61 27.39 -10.97
C LYS A 628 -33.22 26.97 -12.31
N GLU A 629 -33.17 27.88 -13.30
CA GLU A 629 -33.67 27.58 -14.64
C GLU A 629 -32.65 26.77 -15.44
N ILE A 630 -31.36 27.12 -15.36
CA ILE A 630 -30.30 26.39 -16.03
C ILE A 630 -29.02 26.25 -15.20
N GLN A 631 -28.53 25.02 -15.01
CA GLN A 631 -27.28 24.78 -14.26
C GLN A 631 -26.17 24.28 -15.19
N VAL A 632 -24.95 24.82 -15.06
CA VAL A 632 -23.78 24.28 -15.77
C VAL A 632 -23.13 23.18 -14.95
N VAL A 633 -22.90 22.04 -15.58
CA VAL A 633 -22.13 20.91 -15.03
C VAL A 633 -20.87 20.76 -15.88
N ASN A 634 -19.78 21.39 -15.47
CA ASN A 634 -18.53 21.39 -16.23
C ASN A 634 -17.71 20.11 -15.99
N ALA A 635 -18.11 19.03 -16.65
CA ALA A 635 -17.45 17.74 -16.57
C ALA A 635 -16.16 17.61 -17.41
N ALA A 636 -15.66 18.69 -18.02
CA ALA A 636 -14.44 18.64 -18.82
C ALA A 636 -13.21 18.31 -17.95
N ARG A 637 -12.30 17.48 -18.46
CA ARG A 637 -11.17 16.94 -17.68
C ARG A 637 -9.85 17.16 -18.38
N SER A 638 -8.92 17.77 -17.65
CA SER A 638 -7.57 18.01 -18.13
C SER A 638 -6.82 16.71 -18.45
N GLY A 639 -6.11 16.71 -19.59
CA GLY A 639 -5.29 15.59 -20.05
C GLY A 639 -6.06 14.45 -20.74
N ARG A 640 -7.38 14.54 -20.89
CA ARG A 640 -8.23 13.52 -21.53
C ARG A 640 -8.44 13.80 -23.02
N SER A 641 -8.50 12.74 -23.82
CA SER A 641 -9.00 12.77 -25.20
C SER A 641 -10.44 12.30 -25.26
N SER A 642 -11.11 12.44 -26.41
CA SER A 642 -12.48 11.99 -26.60
C SER A 642 -12.66 10.50 -26.26
N ARG A 643 -11.68 9.66 -26.59
CA ARG A 643 -11.68 8.21 -26.31
C ARG A 643 -11.37 7.86 -24.86
N ASP A 644 -10.27 8.39 -24.32
CA ASP A 644 -9.82 8.10 -22.94
C ASP A 644 -10.79 8.66 -21.89
N TYR A 645 -11.53 9.72 -22.20
CA TYR A 645 -12.57 10.23 -21.32
C TYR A 645 -13.69 9.20 -21.10
N ILE A 646 -14.14 8.53 -22.16
CA ILE A 646 -15.15 7.46 -22.07
C ILE A 646 -14.56 6.21 -21.42
N ASN A 647 -13.40 5.75 -21.90
CA ASN A 647 -12.73 4.57 -21.37
C ASN A 647 -12.38 4.73 -19.88
N GLY A 648 -12.04 5.96 -19.48
CA GLY A 648 -11.81 6.37 -18.11
C GLY A 648 -13.08 6.58 -17.28
N ARG A 649 -14.28 6.26 -17.78
CA ARG A 649 -15.57 6.39 -17.09
C ARG A 649 -15.98 7.81 -16.69
N TRP A 650 -15.43 8.85 -17.32
CA TRP A 650 -15.87 10.21 -17.00
C TRP A 650 -17.27 10.52 -17.54
N LEU A 651 -17.60 10.01 -18.73
CA LEU A 651 -18.94 10.19 -19.32
C LEU A 651 -20.03 9.49 -18.51
N SER A 652 -19.77 8.27 -18.01
CA SER A 652 -20.76 7.52 -17.22
C SER A 652 -21.07 8.16 -15.87
N GLN A 653 -20.20 9.04 -15.35
CA GLN A 653 -20.52 9.80 -14.12
C GLN A 653 -21.67 10.80 -14.33
N LEU A 654 -22.05 11.10 -15.58
CA LEU A 654 -23.16 11.98 -15.89
C LEU A 654 -24.51 11.26 -15.85
N GLU A 655 -24.54 9.93 -15.99
CA GLU A 655 -25.78 9.14 -16.09
C GLU A 655 -26.76 9.37 -14.92
N PRO A 656 -26.32 9.44 -13.64
CA PRO A 656 -27.24 9.69 -12.53
C PRO A 656 -27.73 11.14 -12.47
N LEU A 657 -27.12 12.02 -13.26
CA LEU A 657 -27.40 13.45 -13.26
C LEU A 657 -28.39 13.77 -14.39
N VAL A 658 -28.11 13.40 -15.64
CA VAL A 658 -28.86 13.86 -16.83
C VAL A 658 -30.38 13.66 -16.79
N LYS A 659 -31.12 14.61 -17.36
CA LYS A 659 -32.57 14.59 -17.61
C LYS A 659 -32.89 14.86 -19.09
N PRO A 660 -34.04 14.41 -19.60
CA PRO A 660 -34.52 14.79 -20.93
C PRO A 660 -34.58 16.31 -21.10
N GLY A 661 -34.10 16.82 -22.23
CA GLY A 661 -34.05 18.26 -22.53
C GLY A 661 -32.79 19.00 -22.03
N ASP A 662 -31.90 18.32 -21.31
CA ASP A 662 -30.57 18.86 -20.96
C ASP A 662 -29.69 19.02 -22.22
N TYR A 663 -28.66 19.86 -22.14
CA TYR A 663 -27.70 20.09 -23.23
C TYR A 663 -26.38 19.34 -22.97
N LEU A 664 -25.77 18.79 -24.02
CA LEU A 664 -24.45 18.18 -23.97
C LEU A 664 -23.47 18.90 -24.91
N PHE A 665 -22.58 19.71 -24.33
CA PHE A 665 -21.56 20.46 -25.06
C PHE A 665 -20.29 19.61 -25.19
N ILE A 666 -19.86 19.34 -26.43
CA ILE A 666 -18.77 18.41 -26.73
C ILE A 666 -17.59 19.17 -27.35
N GLN A 667 -16.47 19.25 -26.63
CA GLN A 667 -15.24 19.93 -27.10
C GLN A 667 -13.98 19.11 -26.84
N PHE A 668 -13.43 18.49 -27.89
CA PHE A 668 -12.18 17.71 -27.84
C PHE A 668 -11.22 18.11 -28.97
N SER A 669 -10.12 17.37 -29.13
CA SER A 669 -9.09 17.41 -30.21
C SER A 669 -7.66 17.69 -29.73
N HIS A 670 -7.45 18.36 -28.58
CA HIS A 670 -6.09 18.70 -28.14
C HIS A 670 -5.24 17.49 -27.72
N ASN A 671 -5.86 16.50 -27.10
CA ASN A 671 -5.19 15.28 -26.64
C ASN A 671 -5.34 14.13 -27.63
N ASP A 672 -6.41 14.14 -28.41
CA ASP A 672 -6.71 13.23 -29.51
C ASP A 672 -5.59 13.22 -30.56
N GLU A 673 -5.00 14.39 -30.89
CA GLU A 673 -3.93 14.52 -31.88
C GLU A 673 -2.58 13.88 -31.50
N LYS A 674 -2.48 13.27 -30.31
CA LYS A 674 -1.23 12.67 -29.80
C LYS A 674 -0.99 11.26 -30.38
N CYS A 675 -0.97 11.18 -31.70
CA CYS A 675 -0.85 9.93 -32.46
C CYS A 675 0.58 9.65 -32.99
N ASN A 676 1.61 10.33 -32.46
CA ASN A 676 2.99 10.16 -32.91
C ASN A 676 3.69 8.99 -32.21
N GLY A 677 3.58 7.78 -32.78
CA GLY A 677 4.21 6.56 -32.26
C GLY A 677 5.74 6.63 -32.20
N ALA A 678 6.38 7.39 -33.10
CA ALA A 678 7.84 7.53 -33.13
C ALA A 678 8.41 8.48 -32.05
N LYS A 679 7.54 9.17 -31.30
CA LYS A 679 7.99 10.06 -30.22
C LYS A 679 8.59 9.23 -29.07
N LYS A 680 9.88 9.43 -28.77
CA LYS A 680 10.57 8.73 -27.67
C LYS A 680 9.79 8.83 -26.35
N LYS A 681 9.83 7.74 -25.57
CA LYS A 681 9.12 7.54 -24.28
C LYS A 681 7.60 7.55 -24.43
N ARG A 682 7.02 8.73 -24.64
CA ARG A 682 5.56 8.92 -24.58
C ARG A 682 4.79 8.48 -25.82
N GLY A 683 5.42 8.35 -26.99
CA GLY A 683 4.73 8.09 -28.26
C GLY A 683 3.81 6.86 -28.23
N PRO A 684 4.35 5.66 -27.95
CA PRO A 684 3.52 4.45 -27.86
C PRO A 684 2.41 4.53 -26.81
N ILE A 685 2.69 5.17 -25.67
CA ILE A 685 1.72 5.34 -24.56
C ILE A 685 0.59 6.28 -24.97
N ASP A 686 0.92 7.42 -25.59
CA ASP A 686 -0.04 8.40 -26.08
C ASP A 686 -0.91 7.78 -27.19
N VAL A 687 -0.33 6.98 -28.11
CA VAL A 687 -1.08 6.26 -29.14
C VAL A 687 -2.04 5.24 -28.53
N ALA A 688 -1.57 4.44 -27.57
CA ALA A 688 -2.39 3.41 -26.94
C ALA A 688 -3.59 3.98 -26.19
N ASN A 689 -3.43 5.11 -25.50
CA ASN A 689 -4.46 5.63 -24.58
C ASN A 689 -5.23 6.83 -25.15
N LEU A 690 -4.53 7.84 -25.66
CA LEU A 690 -5.13 9.14 -25.97
C LEU A 690 -5.52 9.29 -27.44
N CYS A 691 -4.71 8.76 -28.36
CA CYS A 691 -4.86 8.99 -29.79
C CYS A 691 -6.24 8.63 -30.32
N THR A 692 -6.82 9.53 -31.12
CA THR A 692 -7.89 9.22 -32.07
C THR A 692 -7.52 9.86 -33.41
N TYR A 693 -7.79 9.21 -34.53
CA TYR A 693 -7.41 9.66 -35.86
C TYR A 693 -8.52 10.52 -36.47
N PRO A 694 -8.17 11.61 -37.17
CA PRO A 694 -9.14 12.47 -37.84
C PRO A 694 -9.66 11.79 -39.12
N ASN A 695 -10.72 12.34 -39.70
CA ASN A 695 -11.17 11.96 -41.03
C ASN A 695 -10.12 12.30 -42.10
N ASP A 696 -10.20 11.61 -43.23
CA ASP A 696 -9.43 11.96 -44.43
C ASP A 696 -9.95 13.26 -45.07
N LYS A 697 -9.39 13.66 -46.22
CA LYS A 697 -9.81 14.91 -46.90
C LYS A 697 -11.21 14.83 -47.49
N GLN A 698 -11.74 13.63 -47.67
CA GLN A 698 -13.07 13.36 -48.21
C GLN A 698 -14.12 13.25 -47.09
N GLY A 699 -13.71 13.38 -45.82
CA GLY A 699 -14.60 13.26 -44.67
C GLY A 699 -14.82 11.81 -44.21
N ASN A 700 -14.07 10.83 -44.73
CA ASN A 700 -14.20 9.45 -44.30
C ASN A 700 -13.42 9.18 -43.00
N PRO A 701 -13.98 8.42 -42.04
CA PRO A 701 -13.27 8.01 -40.84
C PRO A 701 -11.99 7.22 -41.12
N GLN A 702 -10.88 7.59 -40.47
CA GLN A 702 -9.62 6.84 -40.50
C GLN A 702 -9.37 6.15 -39.15
N TYR A 703 -8.87 4.91 -39.18
CA TYR A 703 -8.48 4.14 -38.00
C TYR A 703 -7.72 2.85 -38.42
N PRO A 704 -6.87 2.26 -37.54
CA PRO A 704 -6.23 0.98 -37.84
C PRO A 704 -7.25 -0.14 -37.97
N LYS A 705 -6.94 -1.17 -38.77
CA LYS A 705 -7.84 -2.33 -38.95
C LYS A 705 -8.23 -2.92 -37.59
N ALA A 706 -9.51 -3.21 -37.41
CA ALA A 706 -10.13 -3.69 -36.16
C ALA A 706 -10.13 -2.72 -34.97
N HIS A 707 -9.68 -1.47 -35.13
CA HIS A 707 -9.61 -0.46 -34.06
C HIS A 707 -10.49 0.76 -34.33
N LYS A 708 -11.78 0.54 -34.63
CA LYS A 708 -12.74 1.61 -34.93
C LYS A 708 -12.84 2.64 -33.80
N GLU A 709 -12.62 2.21 -32.55
CA GLU A 709 -12.53 3.06 -31.37
C GLU A 709 -11.44 4.13 -31.46
N MET A 710 -10.44 3.96 -32.32
CA MET A 710 -9.40 4.94 -32.59
C MET A 710 -9.81 6.02 -33.59
N SER A 711 -11.03 6.04 -34.13
CA SER A 711 -11.50 7.16 -34.94
C SER A 711 -12.04 8.29 -34.04
N LEU A 712 -11.66 9.54 -34.35
CA LEU A 712 -12.23 10.71 -33.68
C LEU A 712 -13.73 10.81 -33.95
N GLN A 713 -14.15 10.67 -35.21
CA GLN A 713 -15.57 10.70 -35.56
C GLN A 713 -16.35 9.64 -34.79
N TYR A 714 -15.84 8.39 -34.73
CA TYR A 714 -16.49 7.35 -33.94
C TYR A 714 -16.59 7.72 -32.46
N SER A 715 -15.55 8.32 -31.88
CA SER A 715 -15.57 8.78 -30.49
C SER A 715 -16.62 9.87 -30.27
N LEU A 716 -16.73 10.85 -31.18
CA LEU A 716 -17.75 11.90 -31.14
C LEU A 716 -19.17 11.31 -31.27
N GLU A 717 -19.38 10.36 -32.18
CA GLU A 717 -20.65 9.66 -32.37
C GLU A 717 -21.10 8.90 -31.10
N ARG A 718 -20.17 8.44 -30.24
CA ARG A 718 -20.54 7.86 -28.93
C ARG A 718 -21.12 8.90 -27.95
N TYR A 719 -20.63 10.14 -27.97
CA TYR A 719 -21.24 11.22 -27.18
C TYR A 719 -22.62 11.58 -27.71
N LEU A 720 -22.81 11.56 -29.03
CA LEU A 720 -24.14 11.74 -29.63
C LEU A 720 -25.09 10.60 -29.24
N GLY A 721 -24.61 9.35 -29.25
CA GLY A 721 -25.39 8.21 -28.77
C GLY A 721 -25.79 8.34 -27.30
N PHE A 722 -24.90 8.82 -26.44
CA PHE A 722 -25.22 9.15 -25.05
C PHE A 722 -26.32 10.22 -24.95
N ALA A 723 -26.16 11.33 -25.68
CA ALA A 723 -27.16 12.40 -25.72
C ALA A 723 -28.51 11.89 -26.22
N GLN A 724 -28.53 11.09 -27.29
CA GLN A 724 -29.75 10.50 -27.83
C GLN A 724 -30.43 9.57 -26.83
N TYR A 725 -29.68 8.68 -26.18
CA TYR A 725 -30.21 7.75 -25.18
C TYR A 725 -30.88 8.48 -24.02
N HIS A 726 -30.30 9.59 -23.56
CA HIS A 726 -30.83 10.42 -22.48
C HIS A 726 -31.76 11.57 -22.95
N LYS A 727 -32.09 11.64 -24.24
CA LYS A 727 -32.94 12.69 -24.85
C LYS A 727 -32.41 14.12 -24.59
N MET A 728 -31.10 14.30 -24.67
CA MET A 728 -30.40 15.57 -24.53
C MET A 728 -30.26 16.27 -25.89
N HIS A 729 -29.98 17.58 -25.86
CA HIS A 729 -29.61 18.40 -27.01
C HIS A 729 -28.08 18.48 -27.13
N PRO A 730 -27.44 17.70 -28.02
CA PRO A 730 -26.00 17.79 -28.23
C PRO A 730 -25.61 19.08 -28.97
N VAL A 731 -24.46 19.65 -28.62
CA VAL A 731 -23.83 20.80 -29.28
C VAL A 731 -22.35 20.50 -29.46
N MET A 732 -21.85 20.63 -30.69
CA MET A 732 -20.43 20.43 -30.98
C MET A 732 -19.67 21.74 -30.99
N LEU A 733 -18.47 21.75 -30.41
CA LEU A 733 -17.56 22.87 -30.45
C LEU A 733 -16.24 22.43 -31.07
N THR A 734 -15.71 23.20 -32.03
CA THR A 734 -14.35 22.98 -32.49
C THR A 734 -13.35 23.32 -31.37
N SER A 735 -12.18 22.68 -31.36
CA SER A 735 -11.15 22.98 -30.36
C SER A 735 -10.68 24.43 -30.44
N VAL A 736 -10.48 25.06 -29.29
CA VAL A 736 -9.83 26.38 -29.22
C VAL A 736 -8.38 26.32 -29.74
N PRO A 737 -7.87 27.33 -30.44
CA PRO A 737 -6.54 27.29 -31.02
C PRO A 737 -5.47 27.49 -29.94
N ARG A 738 -4.26 26.98 -30.20
CA ARG A 738 -3.08 27.38 -29.42
C ARG A 738 -2.59 28.74 -29.88
N ALA A 739 -2.08 29.58 -28.98
CA ALA A 739 -1.42 30.84 -29.32
C ALA A 739 -0.05 30.60 -29.99
N LYS A 740 -0.08 30.17 -31.25
CA LYS A 740 1.10 29.85 -32.03
C LYS A 740 1.04 30.43 -33.43
N THR A 741 2.13 31.09 -33.82
CA THR A 741 2.30 31.67 -35.15
C THR A 741 2.51 30.60 -36.23
N VAL A 742 2.51 31.01 -37.50
CA VAL A 742 2.82 30.13 -38.65
C VAL A 742 4.21 29.47 -38.54
N LYS A 743 5.14 30.13 -37.84
CA LYS A 743 6.48 29.59 -37.51
C LYS A 743 6.48 28.66 -36.29
N ASN A 744 5.30 28.30 -35.77
CA ASN A 744 5.10 27.46 -34.58
C ASN A 744 5.78 28.02 -33.31
N LYS A 745 5.91 29.34 -33.22
CA LYS A 745 6.40 30.06 -32.04
C LYS A 745 5.22 30.57 -31.19
N PRO A 746 5.33 30.64 -29.85
CA PRO A 746 4.33 31.29 -29.02
C PRO A 746 4.04 32.71 -29.50
N GLY A 747 2.76 33.05 -29.71
CA GLY A 747 2.35 34.39 -30.12
C GLY A 747 1.24 34.45 -31.16
N VAL A 748 0.94 35.68 -31.55
CA VAL A 748 -0.01 36.09 -32.58
C VAL A 748 0.75 36.71 -33.78
N PRO A 749 0.19 36.72 -35.01
CA PRO A 749 -1.07 36.13 -35.41
C PRO A 749 -1.05 34.59 -35.32
N ILE A 750 -2.11 34.03 -34.77
CA ILE A 750 -2.34 32.60 -34.63
C ILE A 750 -2.46 31.99 -36.04
N ARG A 751 -1.72 30.92 -36.29
CA ARG A 751 -1.77 30.21 -37.59
C ARG A 751 -3.19 29.71 -37.88
N PRO A 752 -3.66 29.81 -39.13
CA PRO A 752 -5.06 29.53 -39.47
C PRO A 752 -5.42 28.05 -39.33
N THR A 753 -4.47 27.14 -39.56
CA THR A 753 -4.66 25.69 -39.46
C THR A 753 -3.94 25.13 -38.23
N GLN A 754 -4.70 24.58 -37.29
CA GLN A 754 -4.22 23.85 -36.12
C GLN A 754 -4.98 22.53 -35.98
N HIS A 755 -4.54 21.69 -35.04
CA HIS A 755 -5.14 20.38 -34.79
C HIS A 755 -5.18 19.53 -36.06
N THR A 756 -4.00 19.36 -36.66
CA THR A 756 -3.81 18.54 -37.86
C THR A 756 -2.65 17.59 -37.66
N THR A 757 -2.80 16.36 -38.16
CA THR A 757 -1.71 15.40 -38.28
C THR A 757 -1.23 15.31 -39.71
N LYS A 758 0.09 15.19 -39.89
CA LYS A 758 0.76 14.97 -41.18
C LYS A 758 1.95 14.07 -40.98
N GLN A 759 2.42 13.43 -42.05
CA GLN A 759 3.55 12.52 -41.93
C GLN A 759 4.81 13.28 -41.50
N ASN A 760 5.61 12.65 -40.64
CA ASN A 760 6.90 13.17 -40.20
C ASN A 760 8.05 12.28 -40.73
N LYS A 761 9.29 12.78 -40.63
CA LYS A 761 10.50 12.07 -41.10
C LYS A 761 10.73 10.70 -40.41
N LEU A 762 10.13 10.49 -39.25
CA LEU A 762 10.24 9.25 -38.47
C LEU A 762 9.04 8.32 -38.67
N HIS A 763 8.18 8.62 -39.65
CA HIS A 763 6.96 7.85 -39.96
C HIS A 763 6.05 7.60 -38.76
N GLY A 764 6.03 8.53 -37.80
CA GLY A 764 5.38 8.31 -36.51
C GLY A 764 3.85 8.42 -36.51
N TYR A 765 3.23 8.92 -37.58
CA TYR A 765 1.78 9.05 -37.69
C TYR A 765 1.24 8.09 -38.75
N GLN A 766 0.21 7.33 -38.39
CA GLN A 766 -0.42 6.35 -39.31
C GLN A 766 -1.42 7.01 -40.27
N PHE A 767 -2.19 8.00 -39.79
CA PHE A 767 -3.22 8.70 -40.56
C PHE A 767 -3.10 10.22 -40.40
N PHE A 768 -3.56 10.96 -41.40
CA PHE A 768 -3.37 12.42 -41.53
C PHE A 768 -4.71 13.10 -41.81
N GLY A 769 -4.90 14.30 -41.26
CA GLY A 769 -6.15 15.03 -41.45
C GLY A 769 -6.29 16.19 -40.48
N SER A 770 -7.49 16.79 -40.49
CA SER A 770 -7.85 17.91 -39.63
C SER A 770 -8.88 17.48 -38.61
N TYR A 771 -8.55 17.61 -37.33
CA TYR A 771 -9.44 17.27 -36.22
C TYR A 771 -10.58 18.29 -36.16
N THR A 772 -10.27 19.57 -36.39
CA THR A 772 -11.28 20.62 -36.52
C THR A 772 -12.26 20.32 -37.66
N GLN A 773 -11.78 19.89 -38.83
CA GLN A 773 -12.66 19.53 -39.93
C GLN A 773 -13.49 18.28 -39.59
N THR A 774 -12.89 17.28 -38.93
CA THR A 774 -13.60 16.07 -38.48
C THR A 774 -14.79 16.41 -37.57
N VAL A 775 -14.64 17.37 -36.64
CA VAL A 775 -15.74 17.86 -35.80
C VAL A 775 -16.82 18.51 -36.66
N LYS A 776 -16.45 19.35 -37.63
CA LYS A 776 -17.40 20.01 -38.54
C LYS A 776 -18.17 19.00 -39.39
N ASP A 777 -17.47 18.04 -39.98
CA ASP A 777 -18.04 16.98 -40.82
C ASP A 777 -18.99 16.10 -40.00
N THR A 778 -18.61 15.76 -38.76
CA THR A 778 -19.46 14.98 -37.86
C THR A 778 -20.73 15.75 -37.47
N ALA A 779 -20.60 17.04 -37.13
CA ALA A 779 -21.75 17.88 -36.82
C ALA A 779 -22.70 18.01 -38.01
N ALA A 780 -22.18 18.26 -39.22
CA ALA A 780 -22.98 18.35 -40.43
C ALA A 780 -23.69 17.03 -40.75
N LYS A 781 -22.97 15.90 -40.70
CA LYS A 781 -23.51 14.55 -40.96
C LYS A 781 -24.71 14.23 -40.08
N HIS A 782 -24.66 14.63 -38.81
CA HIS A 782 -25.69 14.32 -37.81
C HIS A 782 -26.66 15.49 -37.55
N HIS A 783 -26.56 16.58 -38.31
CA HIS A 783 -27.38 17.79 -38.15
C HIS A 783 -27.31 18.39 -36.72
N ILE A 784 -26.11 18.39 -36.14
CA ILE A 784 -25.86 18.89 -34.79
C ILE A 784 -25.43 20.37 -34.83
N PRO A 785 -25.96 21.24 -33.96
CA PRO A 785 -25.48 22.62 -33.83
C PRO A 785 -23.97 22.66 -33.57
N LEU A 786 -23.28 23.55 -34.30
CA LEU A 786 -21.82 23.66 -34.27
C LEU A 786 -21.39 25.09 -33.91
N LEU A 787 -20.53 25.24 -32.90
CA LEU A 787 -19.84 26.49 -32.59
C LEU A 787 -18.37 26.41 -33.05
N ASP A 788 -17.99 27.20 -34.07
CA ASP A 788 -16.61 27.17 -34.62
C ASP A 788 -15.62 28.01 -33.79
N MET A 789 -15.40 27.58 -32.55
CA MET A 789 -14.54 28.26 -31.59
C MET A 789 -13.09 28.44 -32.06
N GLN A 790 -12.56 27.52 -32.88
CA GLN A 790 -11.20 27.67 -33.43
C GLN A 790 -11.05 28.99 -34.19
N SER A 791 -11.99 29.27 -35.10
CA SER A 791 -11.96 30.47 -35.94
C SER A 791 -12.22 31.71 -35.10
N ARG A 792 -13.24 31.69 -34.24
CA ARG A 792 -13.61 32.86 -33.41
C ARG A 792 -12.51 33.28 -32.44
N VAL A 793 -11.89 32.32 -31.75
CA VAL A 793 -10.81 32.61 -30.80
C VAL A 793 -9.54 33.08 -31.53
N ARG A 794 -9.25 32.53 -32.72
CA ARG A 794 -8.14 33.01 -33.56
C ARG A 794 -8.35 34.47 -33.94
N ASP A 795 -9.53 34.81 -34.45
CA ASP A 795 -9.82 36.16 -34.94
C ASP A 795 -9.77 37.17 -33.78
N MET A 796 -10.32 36.81 -32.61
CA MET A 796 -10.18 37.59 -31.38
C MET A 796 -8.71 37.78 -30.97
N ALA A 797 -7.91 36.70 -30.97
CA ALA A 797 -6.51 36.78 -30.55
C ALA A 797 -5.66 37.61 -31.51
N ASN A 798 -5.94 37.54 -32.81
CA ASN A 798 -5.20 38.29 -33.84
C ASN A 798 -5.45 39.80 -33.78
N GLN A 799 -6.45 40.27 -33.02
CA GLN A 799 -6.68 41.68 -32.74
C GLN A 799 -5.77 42.23 -31.63
N THR A 800 -5.08 41.37 -30.87
CA THR A 800 -4.15 41.79 -29.81
C THR A 800 -2.82 42.29 -30.40
N LYS A 801 -2.19 43.27 -29.74
CA LYS A 801 -0.91 43.84 -30.17
C LYS A 801 0.24 43.34 -29.31
N GLY A 802 1.38 43.07 -29.93
CA GLY A 802 2.60 42.66 -29.23
C GLY A 802 2.39 41.46 -28.31
N ASP A 803 2.69 41.63 -27.03
CA ASP A 803 2.61 40.59 -26.00
C ASP A 803 1.24 40.51 -25.28
N GLU A 804 0.25 41.32 -25.66
CA GLU A 804 -1.07 41.37 -25.00
C GLU A 804 -1.80 40.01 -24.96
N TRP A 805 -1.55 39.13 -25.94
CA TRP A 805 -2.10 37.78 -25.96
C TRP A 805 -1.67 36.96 -24.74
N LYS A 806 -0.53 37.29 -24.11
CA LYS A 806 -0.05 36.66 -22.88
C LYS A 806 -0.97 36.90 -21.70
N HIS A 807 -1.86 37.90 -21.72
CA HIS A 807 -2.89 38.07 -20.69
C HIS A 807 -4.10 37.15 -20.90
N LEU A 808 -4.20 36.48 -22.05
CA LEU A 808 -5.29 35.55 -22.37
C LEU A 808 -4.84 34.11 -22.17
N TRP A 809 -3.66 33.75 -22.67
CA TRP A 809 -3.03 32.45 -22.42
C TRP A 809 -2.20 32.46 -21.14
N LEU A 810 -1.94 31.27 -20.59
CA LEU A 810 -1.25 31.13 -19.31
C LEU A 810 0.22 31.53 -19.42
N ALA A 811 0.52 32.74 -18.94
CA ALA A 811 1.84 33.33 -18.90
C ALA A 811 1.89 34.31 -17.72
N VAL A 812 2.35 33.82 -16.57
CA VAL A 812 2.34 34.56 -15.30
C VAL A 812 3.75 34.82 -14.77
N ASP A 813 3.87 35.81 -13.89
CA ASP A 813 5.07 36.02 -13.11
C ASP A 813 5.14 34.97 -12.00
N PRO A 814 6.18 34.11 -11.95
CA PRO A 814 6.34 33.14 -10.87
C PRO A 814 6.50 33.77 -9.49
N GLU A 815 6.90 35.05 -9.39
CA GLU A 815 6.99 35.76 -8.12
C GLU A 815 5.60 36.12 -7.56
N GLU A 816 4.64 36.43 -8.43
CA GLU A 816 3.23 36.66 -8.06
C GLU A 816 2.47 35.33 -7.84
N TYR A 817 2.79 34.30 -8.64
CA TYR A 817 2.14 32.99 -8.57
C TYR A 817 3.18 31.86 -8.31
N PRO A 818 3.54 31.60 -7.04
CA PRO A 818 4.61 30.68 -6.68
C PRO A 818 4.45 29.24 -7.20
N PHE A 819 3.22 28.79 -7.43
CA PHE A 819 2.94 27.47 -8.03
C PHE A 819 3.73 27.24 -9.32
N TYR A 820 3.99 28.31 -10.09
CA TYR A 820 4.65 28.25 -11.39
C TYR A 820 6.19 28.26 -11.33
N LYS A 821 6.81 28.52 -10.17
CA LYS A 821 8.28 28.53 -10.01
C LYS A 821 8.92 27.20 -10.37
N THR A 822 8.24 26.08 -10.08
CA THR A 822 8.73 24.72 -10.33
C THR A 822 8.20 24.09 -11.61
N ARG A 823 7.43 24.83 -12.41
CA ARG A 823 6.75 24.31 -13.62
C ARG A 823 7.59 24.57 -14.87
N SER A 824 7.47 23.65 -15.83
CA SER A 824 8.19 23.74 -17.10
C SER A 824 7.62 24.78 -18.08
N SER A 825 6.40 25.27 -17.83
CA SER A 825 5.65 26.20 -18.69
C SER A 825 4.62 26.97 -17.86
N GLY A 826 4.04 28.00 -18.47
CA GLY A 826 3.04 28.88 -17.84
C GLY A 826 3.63 30.18 -17.32
N THR A 827 4.93 30.42 -17.50
CA THR A 827 5.61 31.63 -17.06
C THR A 827 5.72 32.66 -18.17
N LEU A 828 5.94 33.93 -17.86
CA LEU A 828 6.18 34.99 -18.86
C LEU A 828 7.31 34.64 -19.86
N LYS A 829 8.36 33.94 -19.39
CA LYS A 829 9.50 33.47 -20.21
C LYS A 829 9.17 32.24 -21.05
N LYS A 830 8.31 31.34 -20.54
CA LYS A 830 7.88 30.12 -21.24
C LYS A 830 6.35 29.98 -21.17
N PRO A 831 5.61 30.79 -21.96
CA PRO A 831 4.14 30.76 -21.95
C PRO A 831 3.58 29.39 -22.28
N ASP A 832 2.52 29.00 -21.58
CA ASP A 832 1.67 27.88 -21.99
C ASP A 832 0.66 28.39 -23.02
N THR A 833 0.88 28.00 -24.27
CA THR A 833 0.07 28.42 -25.42
C THR A 833 -1.24 27.65 -25.58
N THR A 834 -1.59 26.76 -24.64
CA THR A 834 -2.81 25.95 -24.70
C THR A 834 -3.81 26.38 -23.62
N HIS A 835 -3.36 26.56 -22.39
CA HIS A 835 -4.24 26.90 -21.26
C HIS A 835 -4.41 28.40 -21.11
N PHE A 836 -5.51 28.80 -20.48
CA PHE A 836 -5.86 30.22 -20.31
C PHE A 836 -5.61 30.69 -18.89
N GLN A 837 -5.40 31.99 -18.77
CA GLN A 837 -5.63 32.70 -17.51
C GLN A 837 -7.13 33.00 -17.37
N GLU A 838 -7.57 33.39 -16.19
CA GLU A 838 -8.95 33.82 -15.92
C GLU A 838 -9.49 34.77 -17.00
N LYS A 839 -8.76 35.83 -17.33
CA LYS A 839 -9.18 36.81 -18.36
C LYS A 839 -9.40 36.16 -19.73
N GLY A 840 -8.55 35.22 -20.12
CA GLY A 840 -8.69 34.47 -21.37
C GLY A 840 -9.88 33.52 -21.35
N ALA A 841 -10.04 32.76 -20.27
CA ALA A 841 -11.16 31.85 -20.07
C ALA A 841 -12.50 32.59 -20.14
N ARG A 842 -12.62 33.73 -19.45
CA ARG A 842 -13.80 34.62 -19.49
C ARG A 842 -14.09 35.15 -20.89
N LYS A 843 -13.07 35.57 -21.64
CA LYS A 843 -13.27 36.03 -23.03
C LYS A 843 -13.77 34.91 -23.93
N ILE A 844 -13.24 33.70 -23.78
CA ILE A 844 -13.67 32.54 -24.57
C ILE A 844 -15.09 32.13 -24.19
N ALA A 845 -15.43 32.11 -22.91
CA ALA A 845 -16.80 31.86 -22.45
C ALA A 845 -17.80 32.87 -23.06
N LYS A 846 -17.46 34.16 -23.08
CA LYS A 846 -18.28 35.19 -23.75
C LYS A 846 -18.41 34.97 -25.26
N LEU A 847 -17.36 34.49 -25.92
CA LEU A 847 -17.44 34.09 -27.33
C LEU A 847 -18.36 32.88 -27.54
N VAL A 848 -18.35 31.90 -26.63
CA VAL A 848 -19.31 30.76 -26.67
C VAL A 848 -20.74 31.28 -26.57
N VAL A 849 -21.04 32.16 -25.62
CA VAL A 849 -22.38 32.80 -25.49
C VAL A 849 -22.76 33.54 -26.76
N LYS A 850 -21.83 34.30 -27.36
CA LYS A 850 -22.06 35.02 -28.61
C LYS A 850 -22.39 34.06 -29.76
N GLU A 851 -21.70 32.93 -29.89
CA GLU A 851 -22.01 31.95 -30.94
C GLU A 851 -23.32 31.21 -30.66
N ILE A 852 -23.67 30.94 -29.40
CA ILE A 852 -25.00 30.42 -29.02
C ILE A 852 -26.10 31.37 -29.50
N LYS A 853 -25.95 32.68 -29.24
CA LYS A 853 -26.88 33.74 -29.68
C LYS A 853 -27.00 33.87 -31.21
N HIS A 854 -26.03 33.36 -31.97
CA HIS A 854 -26.04 33.37 -33.44
C HIS A 854 -26.42 32.03 -34.07
N THR A 855 -26.71 31.01 -33.27
CA THR A 855 -27.04 29.67 -33.75
C THR A 855 -28.52 29.43 -33.51
N ASP A 856 -29.34 29.46 -34.56
CA ASP A 856 -30.81 29.44 -34.44
C ASP A 856 -31.35 28.26 -33.61
N ALA A 857 -30.74 27.08 -33.77
CA ALA A 857 -31.10 25.88 -33.02
C ALA A 857 -30.87 26.01 -31.49
N LEU A 858 -30.13 27.03 -31.05
CA LEU A 858 -29.82 27.32 -29.65
C LEU A 858 -30.47 28.62 -29.14
N ASN A 859 -31.39 29.23 -29.90
CA ASN A 859 -32.06 30.47 -29.49
C ASN A 859 -32.76 30.35 -28.14
N GLN A 860 -33.39 29.20 -27.85
CA GLN A 860 -34.00 28.94 -26.55
C GLN A 860 -32.99 28.94 -25.40
N LEU A 861 -31.77 28.48 -25.64
CA LEU A 861 -30.70 28.45 -24.65
C LEU A 861 -30.16 29.87 -24.38
N SER A 862 -30.13 30.71 -25.41
CA SER A 862 -29.56 32.06 -25.35
C SER A 862 -30.24 32.99 -24.34
N ALA A 863 -31.52 32.74 -24.05
CA ALA A 863 -32.33 33.52 -23.12
C ALA A 863 -31.84 33.45 -21.65
N TYR A 864 -31.07 32.41 -21.31
CA TYR A 864 -30.56 32.19 -19.96
C TYR A 864 -29.09 32.64 -19.76
N LEU A 865 -28.50 33.29 -20.77
CA LEU A 865 -27.08 33.62 -20.82
C LEU A 865 -26.86 35.14 -20.95
N ASN A 866 -26.13 35.70 -19.99
CA ASN A 866 -25.76 37.12 -19.92
C ASN A 866 -24.77 37.52 -21.03
#